data_AF-A0A845C701-F1
#
_entry.id   AF-A0A845C701-F1
#
_cell.length_a   1.000
_cell.length_b   1.000
_cell.length_c   1.000
_cell.angle_alpha   90.00
_cell.angle_beta   90.00
_cell.angle_gamma   90.00
#
_symmetry.space_group_name_H-M   'P 1'
#
loop_
_entity.id
_entity.type
_entity.pdbx_description
1 polymer ?
#
loop_
_entity_poly.entity_id
_entity_poly.type
_entity_poly.pdbx_seq_one_letter_code
_entity_poly.pdbx_strand_id
1 'polypeptide(L)'
;MSETASMPHSLDDIAPESHEATIGAATVLGTRLNRIRSPRSIAELQLPAADCDWLQRWAATLGKAVAKQARQAVVPPGCDFTRQHAFGLVFMAFAAETARREASEGVVWPHIRKRLSTEAESALFVQGQPVAAVKHALEAACRYWRLRHAFDAEEQQAAWYRSIYLQFGFTQRSIGSNLTVWLAQGASRPAAVLSLLHDPRLRCPDFEVLWRTLRDLRRRNLSDAKARQVLSDNPWVLGAWNESLRTAATARRELGTAPDEDGTVESSLFTVPSLEWHGSQPRFRVELVNLADAVGDLEPGAYRIRIGKTVAEFTVDLYGTLNGKQQALLSIWPAKPIASLEQRTTSSWAVVASEEIVLWEPADEVAVFAEGLRLDAWQARLHRDRTYDLIAAPGLVVRPPHASVQGGQDGATALHLEADWPDTLAVHFEGDADPLWVPFIDDKPRPQRLPLLGRASPAVVDLGIEPVLRFSNVAKPVAAAWASGQRVPFTQDGDVVELTAPVPFAESVQVRLRGTDGTLWVGRVDVERLGAQHLGPDGWNPFPVDALDIRDCGRRLRVFDHRMAEPVLRLGDRIVGPCGRHGRGVILFDAWGVELVCGDGRFNRDPDLEMTLVREVTEHGVVQDLEQAGEGGCLVLRYALPHVSGVQVYAVSLDGRTERIIPQPVDERHWALDAFPECAVLIVDRKDVIGSLWLEPPDLVHPDSIASVLMLLRDGCAPLLNREFRRCARNLLDDHPAAALWWLFGLTEGQALDIHPPDADGFAHVARNLLLEWSPDIRSRDFMAASLDQGTGETWDKLALAAMRFPLPVARLVRSADNAAARSEIAKRVGWQAVAGGETLEFMGRQLGVHPNFLATLGDLACDYALGTGTLFSVQEENLLTAMNLSAEYRRWLAGRLLTGT
;
A
#
# COMPACT_ATOMS: atom_id res chain seq x y z
N MET A 1 17.52 43.85 32.28
CA MET A 1 16.64 43.05 33.15
C MET A 1 16.23 41.82 32.36
N SER A 2 16.76 40.65 32.72
CA SER A 2 16.43 39.38 32.07
C SER A 2 15.27 38.77 32.86
N GLU A 3 14.06 38.86 32.31
CA GLU A 3 12.95 38.03 32.79
C GLU A 3 13.25 36.59 32.41
N THR A 4 13.58 35.76 33.40
CA THR A 4 13.57 34.31 33.27
C THR A 4 12.13 33.87 33.07
N ALA A 5 11.70 33.76 31.80
CA ALA A 5 10.41 33.19 31.45
C ALA A 5 10.31 31.79 32.08
N SER A 6 9.29 31.59 32.93
CA SER A 6 9.01 30.30 33.56
C SER A 6 8.79 29.25 32.48
N MET A 7 9.62 28.20 32.47
CA MET A 7 9.46 27.08 31.53
C MET A 7 8.11 26.39 31.77
N PRO A 8 7.31 26.11 30.72
CA PRO A 8 6.04 25.41 30.87
C PRO A 8 6.25 24.01 31.45
N HIS A 9 5.35 23.58 32.34
CA HIS A 9 5.42 22.27 33.01
C HIS A 9 4.45 21.25 32.39
N SER A 10 3.39 21.73 31.74
CA SER A 10 2.39 20.93 31.02
C SER A 10 2.30 21.33 29.54
N LEU A 11 1.77 20.46 28.67
CA LEU A 11 1.43 20.87 27.30
C LEU A 11 0.24 21.83 27.31
N ASP A 12 -0.66 21.71 28.27
CA ASP A 12 -1.82 22.60 28.42
C ASP A 12 -1.45 24.07 28.64
N ASP A 13 -0.23 24.36 29.12
CA ASP A 13 0.28 25.72 29.29
C ASP A 13 0.66 26.38 27.94
N ILE A 14 0.64 25.62 26.85
CA ILE A 14 1.10 26.02 25.52
C ILE A 14 -0.09 26.08 24.58
N ALA A 15 -0.35 27.22 23.95
CA ALA A 15 -1.39 27.33 22.93
C ALA A 15 -1.01 26.48 21.68
N PRO A 16 -1.78 25.44 21.31
CA PRO A 16 -1.40 24.50 20.25
C PRO A 16 -1.30 25.14 18.85
N GLU A 17 -1.99 26.26 18.62
CA GLU A 17 -1.96 27.06 17.40
C GLU A 17 -0.76 28.02 17.29
N SER A 18 0.01 28.20 18.38
CA SER A 18 1.17 29.09 18.36
C SER A 18 2.27 28.58 17.43
N HIS A 19 2.94 29.51 16.74
CA HIS A 19 4.09 29.19 15.90
C HIS A 19 5.24 28.52 16.69
N GLU A 20 5.34 28.81 17.99
CA GLU A 20 6.35 28.25 18.90
C GLU A 20 5.87 27.01 19.65
N ALA A 21 4.60 26.60 19.47
CA ALA A 21 3.98 25.49 20.20
C ALA A 21 4.77 24.19 20.09
N THR A 22 5.32 23.92 18.91
CA THR A 22 6.10 22.69 18.64
C THR A 22 7.40 22.66 19.45
N ILE A 23 8.06 23.82 19.63
CA ILE A 23 9.32 23.92 20.39
C ILE A 23 9.03 23.80 21.88
N GLY A 24 8.00 24.51 22.38
CA GLY A 24 7.57 24.40 23.77
C GLY A 24 7.17 22.96 24.13
N ALA A 25 6.37 22.32 23.29
CA ALA A 25 5.94 20.94 23.52
C ALA A 25 7.10 19.95 23.49
N ALA A 26 8.04 20.11 22.56
CA ALA A 26 9.26 19.29 22.52
C ALA A 26 10.12 19.48 23.78
N THR A 27 10.16 20.69 24.35
CA THR A 27 10.87 20.97 25.61
C THR A 27 10.22 20.23 26.79
N VAL A 28 8.89 20.29 26.90
CA VAL A 28 8.13 19.57 27.94
C VAL A 28 8.32 18.05 27.81
N LEU A 29 8.07 17.51 26.60
CA LEU A 29 8.21 16.08 26.31
C LEU A 29 9.65 15.60 26.51
N GLY A 30 10.63 16.36 26.03
CA GLY A 30 12.06 16.05 26.18
C GLY A 30 12.51 16.02 27.64
N THR A 31 12.03 16.97 28.45
CA THR A 31 12.29 17.01 29.90
C THR A 31 11.72 15.78 30.60
N ARG A 32 10.50 15.35 30.23
CA ARG A 32 9.88 14.13 30.78
C ARG A 32 10.62 12.87 30.32
N LEU A 33 10.99 12.78 29.04
CA LEU A 33 11.79 11.66 28.51
C LEU A 33 13.13 11.54 29.23
N ASN A 34 13.77 12.64 29.59
CA ASN A 34 15.04 12.62 30.32
C ASN A 34 14.94 12.03 31.73
N ARG A 35 13.73 11.87 32.29
CA ARG A 35 13.49 11.16 33.56
C ARG A 35 13.37 9.64 33.39
N ILE A 36 13.22 9.17 32.15
CA ILE A 36 13.08 7.75 31.80
C ILE A 36 14.43 7.19 31.35
N ARG A 37 14.72 5.94 31.73
CA ARG A 37 15.95 5.23 31.34
C ARG A 37 15.98 5.01 29.83
N SER A 38 17.13 5.25 29.21
CA SER A 38 17.32 4.94 27.79
C SER A 38 17.61 3.45 27.56
N PRO A 39 17.15 2.85 26.45
CA PRO A 39 16.31 3.44 25.39
C PRO A 39 14.86 3.66 25.86
N ARG A 40 14.16 4.64 25.27
CA ARG A 40 12.87 5.16 25.75
C ARG A 40 11.73 4.93 24.76
N SER A 41 10.49 4.95 25.21
CA SER A 41 9.28 4.88 24.37
C SER A 41 8.24 5.90 24.83
N ILE A 42 7.42 6.38 23.89
CA ILE A 42 6.36 7.36 24.22
C ILE A 42 5.37 6.81 25.27
N ALA A 43 5.03 5.52 25.24
CA ALA A 43 4.13 4.93 26.24
C ALA A 43 4.66 5.06 27.68
N GLU A 44 5.98 5.03 27.89
CA GLU A 44 6.61 5.19 29.22
C GLU A 44 6.43 6.60 29.80
N LEU A 45 6.04 7.60 28.98
CA LEU A 45 5.71 8.94 29.46
C LEU A 45 4.36 9.02 30.18
N GLN A 46 3.48 8.01 30.01
CA GLN A 46 2.11 8.00 30.55
C GLN A 46 1.41 9.35 30.34
N LEU A 47 1.38 9.81 29.09
CA LEU A 47 0.79 11.11 28.77
C LEU A 47 -0.67 11.17 29.27
N PRO A 48 -1.03 12.16 30.09
CA PRO A 48 -2.40 12.34 30.55
C PRO A 48 -3.33 12.65 29.38
N ALA A 49 -4.63 12.43 29.57
CA ALA A 49 -5.63 12.65 28.53
C ALA A 49 -5.56 14.06 27.94
N ALA A 50 -5.33 15.08 28.78
CA ALA A 50 -5.20 16.47 28.34
C ALA A 50 -4.00 16.71 27.40
N ASP A 51 -2.86 16.08 27.66
CA ASP A 51 -1.69 16.15 26.78
C ASP A 51 -1.94 15.41 25.44
N CYS A 52 -2.70 14.30 25.47
CA CYS A 52 -3.14 13.64 24.24
C CYS A 52 -4.10 14.52 23.44
N ASP A 53 -5.06 15.17 24.10
CA ASP A 53 -5.99 16.11 23.46
C ASP A 53 -5.26 17.33 22.90
N TRP A 54 -4.22 17.80 23.60
CA TRP A 54 -3.32 18.82 23.10
C TRP A 54 -2.64 18.39 21.80
N LEU A 55 -2.07 17.17 21.75
CA LEU A 55 -1.43 16.64 20.54
C LEU A 55 -2.41 16.54 19.36
N GLN A 56 -3.67 16.16 19.62
CA GLN A 56 -4.71 16.13 18.59
C GLN A 56 -5.08 17.53 18.10
N ARG A 57 -5.22 18.50 19.00
CA ARG A 57 -5.47 19.91 18.63
C ARG A 57 -4.31 20.48 17.83
N TRP A 58 -3.08 20.30 18.29
CA TRP A 58 -1.86 20.69 17.58
C TRP A 58 -1.83 20.13 16.16
N ALA A 59 -2.14 18.85 15.98
CA ALA A 59 -2.19 18.21 14.66
C ALA A 59 -3.30 18.81 13.76
N ALA A 60 -4.47 19.11 14.33
CA ALA A 60 -5.61 19.68 13.63
C ALA A 60 -5.44 21.17 13.27
N THR A 61 -4.65 21.92 14.03
CA THR A 61 -4.37 23.35 13.80
C THR A 61 -3.05 23.60 13.08
N LEU A 62 -2.28 22.55 12.78
CA LEU A 62 -0.98 22.68 12.13
C LEU A 62 -1.14 23.27 10.73
N GLY A 63 -0.58 24.46 10.50
CA GLY A 63 -0.59 25.13 9.21
C GLY A 63 0.56 24.69 8.29
N LYS A 64 0.40 24.87 6.98
CA LYS A 64 1.42 24.50 5.97
C LYS A 64 2.79 25.15 6.19
N ALA A 65 2.81 26.42 6.64
CA ALA A 65 4.04 27.16 6.89
C ALA A 65 4.80 26.60 8.10
N VAL A 66 4.10 26.32 9.20
CA VAL A 66 4.69 25.71 10.41
C VAL A 66 5.22 24.32 10.09
N ALA A 67 4.45 23.50 9.37
CA ALA A 67 4.86 22.16 8.93
C ALA A 67 6.12 22.17 8.04
N LYS A 68 6.36 23.24 7.26
CA LYS A 68 7.57 23.41 6.44
C LYS A 68 8.76 23.90 7.27
N GLN A 69 8.58 24.91 8.11
CA GLN A 69 9.67 25.47 8.93
C GLN A 69 10.17 24.49 9.99
N ALA A 70 9.28 23.65 10.52
CA ALA A 70 9.61 22.62 11.47
C ALA A 70 10.51 21.50 10.89
N ARG A 71 10.81 21.52 9.58
CA ARG A 71 11.76 20.60 8.91
C ARG A 71 13.19 21.14 8.85
N GLN A 72 13.40 22.40 9.22
CA GLN A 72 14.70 23.03 9.09
C GLN A 72 15.59 22.62 10.26
N ALA A 73 16.85 22.29 9.96
CA ALA A 73 17.87 21.94 10.96
C ALA A 73 18.45 23.20 11.65
N VAL A 74 17.59 24.08 12.13
CA VAL A 74 17.95 25.33 12.83
C VAL A 74 17.71 25.16 14.32
N VAL A 75 18.69 25.53 15.15
CA VAL A 75 18.58 25.52 16.62
C VAL A 75 17.83 26.77 17.07
N PRO A 76 16.67 26.64 17.75
CA PRO A 76 16.00 27.79 18.35
C PRO A 76 16.83 28.41 19.48
N PRO A 77 16.72 29.72 19.75
CA PRO A 77 17.37 30.35 20.89
C PRO A 77 17.02 29.63 22.20
N GLY A 78 18.05 29.33 23.01
CA GLY A 78 17.86 28.68 24.32
C GLY A 78 17.59 27.17 24.29
N CYS A 79 17.58 26.53 23.12
CA CYS A 79 17.41 25.09 22.98
C CYS A 79 18.73 24.41 22.59
N ASP A 80 18.91 23.16 22.99
CA ASP A 80 20.01 22.27 22.59
C ASP A 80 19.63 21.31 21.45
N PHE A 81 18.42 21.45 20.92
CA PHE A 81 17.87 20.68 19.80
C PHE A 81 17.42 21.58 18.65
N THR A 82 17.34 21.03 17.44
CA THR A 82 16.87 21.79 16.25
C THR A 82 15.35 21.76 16.12
N ARG A 83 14.76 22.66 15.30
CA ARG A 83 13.34 22.62 14.95
C ARG A 83 12.92 21.27 14.35
N GLN A 84 13.81 20.66 13.56
CA GLN A 84 13.63 19.30 13.03
C GLN A 84 13.50 18.25 14.13
N HIS A 85 14.37 18.30 15.14
CA HIS A 85 14.26 17.42 16.31
C HIS A 85 12.92 17.67 17.03
N ALA A 86 12.59 18.93 17.33
CA ALA A 86 11.35 19.29 18.02
C ALA A 86 10.11 18.74 17.31
N PHE A 87 10.03 18.96 16.00
CA PHE A 87 8.95 18.44 15.17
C PHE A 87 8.88 16.92 15.21
N GLY A 88 10.03 16.25 15.04
CA GLY A 88 10.09 14.79 15.05
C GLY A 88 9.59 14.20 16.36
N LEU A 89 9.92 14.79 17.51
CA LEU A 89 9.47 14.32 18.82
C LEU A 89 7.96 14.51 19.00
N VAL A 90 7.45 15.72 18.75
CA VAL A 90 6.02 16.02 18.91
C VAL A 90 5.19 15.18 17.93
N PHE A 91 5.64 15.06 16.67
CA PHE A 91 4.99 14.22 15.67
C PHE A 91 5.06 12.74 16.03
N MET A 92 6.17 12.24 16.59
CA MET A 92 6.26 10.85 17.08
C MET A 92 5.29 10.59 18.22
N ALA A 93 5.19 11.51 19.19
CA ALA A 93 4.25 11.39 20.30
C ALA A 93 2.79 11.36 19.81
N PHE A 94 2.44 12.30 18.92
CA PHE A 94 1.13 12.33 18.26
C PHE A 94 0.85 11.05 17.47
N ALA A 95 1.79 10.60 16.64
CA ALA A 95 1.63 9.42 15.79
C ALA A 95 1.48 8.14 16.63
N ALA A 96 2.31 7.97 17.66
CA ALA A 96 2.27 6.83 18.57
C ALA A 96 0.94 6.78 19.33
N GLU A 97 0.52 7.89 19.94
CA GLU A 97 -0.72 7.91 20.73
C GLU A 97 -1.99 7.79 19.87
N THR A 98 -1.97 8.31 18.63
CA THR A 98 -3.04 8.11 17.65
C THR A 98 -3.11 6.66 17.20
N ALA A 99 -1.97 6.08 16.81
CA ALA A 99 -1.89 4.69 16.35
C ALA A 99 -2.29 3.71 17.46
N ARG A 100 -1.78 3.92 18.68
CA ARG A 100 -2.09 3.11 19.87
C ARG A 100 -3.61 2.94 20.06
N ARG A 101 -4.39 4.01 19.91
CA ARG A 101 -5.86 4.02 20.14
C ARG A 101 -6.68 3.60 18.92
N GLU A 102 -6.27 3.98 17.72
CA GLU A 102 -7.16 3.93 16.54
C GLU A 102 -6.70 2.98 15.44
N ALA A 103 -5.41 2.70 15.35
CA ALA A 103 -4.86 1.94 14.25
C ALA A 103 -5.13 0.44 14.35
N SER A 104 -4.95 -0.24 13.22
CA SER A 104 -4.86 -1.69 13.14
C SER A 104 -3.42 -2.09 12.86
N GLU A 105 -3.06 -3.32 13.25
CA GLU A 105 -1.77 -3.89 12.86
C GLU A 105 -1.59 -3.87 11.34
N GLY A 106 -0.39 -3.55 10.89
CA GLY A 106 -0.02 -3.22 9.51
C GLY A 106 -0.32 -1.78 9.07
N VAL A 107 -1.18 -1.01 9.75
CA VAL A 107 -1.79 0.20 9.16
C VAL A 107 -1.84 1.40 10.12
N VAL A 108 -0.87 2.31 10.06
CA VAL A 108 -0.83 3.53 10.92
C VAL A 108 -1.07 4.84 10.18
N TRP A 109 -0.51 5.02 8.98
CA TRP A 109 -0.55 6.30 8.28
C TRP A 109 -1.96 6.84 7.97
N PRO A 110 -2.94 6.02 7.55
CA PRO A 110 -4.29 6.50 7.32
C PRO A 110 -4.94 7.13 8.57
N HIS A 111 -4.67 6.56 9.74
CA HIS A 111 -5.21 7.05 11.01
C HIS A 111 -4.54 8.37 11.43
N ILE A 112 -3.23 8.47 11.25
CA ILE A 112 -2.47 9.69 11.53
C ILE A 112 -2.92 10.82 10.59
N ARG A 113 -3.06 10.55 9.29
CA ARG A 113 -3.48 11.53 8.28
C ARG A 113 -4.86 12.11 8.57
N LYS A 114 -5.82 11.27 8.94
CA LYS A 114 -7.20 11.68 9.23
C LYS A 114 -7.30 12.72 10.36
N ARG A 115 -6.29 12.80 11.23
CA ARG A 115 -6.24 13.72 12.37
C ARG A 115 -5.53 15.05 12.06
N LEU A 116 -4.93 15.18 10.88
CA LEU A 116 -4.26 16.41 10.45
C LEU A 116 -5.24 17.34 9.73
N SER A 117 -4.95 18.65 9.74
CA SER A 117 -5.61 19.59 8.83
C SER A 117 -5.30 19.22 7.37
N THR A 118 -6.19 19.56 6.43
CA THR A 118 -5.95 19.33 4.98
C THR A 118 -4.62 19.97 4.51
N GLU A 119 -4.30 21.14 5.06
CA GLU A 119 -3.06 21.86 4.79
C GLU A 119 -1.84 21.09 5.30
N ALA A 120 -1.84 20.66 6.57
CA ALA A 120 -0.76 19.87 7.14
C ALA A 120 -0.63 18.52 6.46
N GLU A 121 -1.74 17.84 6.17
CA GLU A 121 -1.73 16.56 5.48
C GLU A 121 -1.02 16.68 4.12
N SER A 122 -1.42 17.66 3.30
CA SER A 122 -0.80 17.92 1.99
C SER A 122 0.69 18.30 2.08
N ALA A 123 1.10 18.92 3.19
CA ALA A 123 2.49 19.29 3.42
C ALA A 123 3.32 18.08 3.86
N LEU A 124 2.79 17.29 4.81
CA LEU A 124 3.49 16.21 5.53
C LEU A 124 3.44 14.87 4.80
N PHE A 125 2.45 14.64 3.93
CA PHE A 125 2.22 13.36 3.25
C PHE A 125 2.12 13.53 1.73
N VAL A 126 2.63 12.53 1.01
CA VAL A 126 2.48 12.38 -0.44
C VAL A 126 2.13 10.92 -0.72
N GLN A 127 1.05 10.68 -1.48
CA GLN A 127 0.52 9.34 -1.76
C GLN A 127 0.23 8.51 -0.49
N GLY A 128 -0.18 9.18 0.59
CA GLY A 128 -0.46 8.53 1.87
C GLY A 128 0.75 8.08 2.68
N GLN A 129 1.97 8.39 2.23
CA GLN A 129 3.22 8.16 2.94
C GLN A 129 3.81 9.48 3.44
N PRO A 130 4.51 9.50 4.59
CA PRO A 130 5.20 10.70 5.04
C PRO A 130 6.30 11.10 4.06
N VAL A 131 6.42 12.39 3.77
CA VAL A 131 7.50 12.91 2.92
C VAL A 131 8.86 12.70 3.57
N ALA A 132 9.93 12.70 2.77
CA ALA A 132 11.31 12.46 3.25
C ALA A 132 11.72 13.35 4.43
N ALA A 133 11.29 14.62 4.44
CA ALA A 133 11.60 15.53 5.53
C ALA A 133 10.97 15.10 6.88
N VAL A 134 9.76 14.52 6.88
CA VAL A 134 9.12 13.97 8.08
C VAL A 134 9.84 12.72 8.54
N LYS A 135 10.23 11.85 7.60
CA LYS A 135 11.03 10.65 7.87
C LYS A 135 12.35 10.99 8.55
N HIS A 136 13.09 11.98 8.04
CA HIS A 136 14.33 12.46 8.65
C HIS A 136 14.10 13.11 10.02
N ALA A 137 13.01 13.87 10.19
CA ALA A 137 12.69 14.48 11.49
C ALA A 137 12.40 13.43 12.56
N LEU A 138 11.60 12.41 12.23
CA LEU A 138 11.34 11.27 13.11
C LEU A 138 12.64 10.56 13.51
N GLU A 139 13.51 10.28 12.54
CA GLU A 139 14.78 9.64 12.79
C GLU A 139 15.72 10.49 13.65
N ALA A 140 15.87 11.77 13.33
CA ALA A 140 16.67 12.71 14.10
C ALA A 140 16.19 12.78 15.55
N ALA A 141 14.88 12.90 15.76
CA ALA A 141 14.30 12.91 17.10
C ALA A 141 14.54 11.59 17.85
N CYS A 142 14.28 10.45 17.23
CA CYS A 142 14.51 9.16 17.88
C CYS A 142 15.98 8.98 18.32
N ARG A 143 16.94 9.39 17.48
CA ARG A 143 18.37 9.33 17.82
C ARG A 143 18.72 10.30 18.95
N TYR A 144 18.25 11.54 18.88
CA TYR A 144 18.55 12.58 19.85
C TYR A 144 18.01 12.26 21.25
N TRP A 145 16.72 11.93 21.36
CA TRP A 145 16.08 11.57 22.64
C TRP A 145 16.24 10.10 23.01
N ARG A 146 17.00 9.31 22.24
CA ARG A 146 17.23 7.87 22.46
C ARG A 146 15.93 7.07 22.57
N LEU A 147 14.98 7.36 21.70
CA LEU A 147 13.75 6.57 21.56
C LEU A 147 14.07 5.22 20.91
N ARG A 148 13.35 4.16 21.27
CA ARG A 148 13.45 2.85 20.63
C ARG A 148 13.07 2.98 19.17
N HIS A 149 13.94 2.56 18.25
CA HIS A 149 13.69 2.70 16.82
C HIS A 149 14.30 1.54 16.02
N ALA A 150 13.87 1.41 14.76
CA ALA A 150 14.31 0.37 13.84
C ALA A 150 15.09 0.92 12.61
N PHE A 151 15.59 2.15 12.68
CA PHE A 151 16.32 2.78 11.57
C PHE A 151 17.65 2.11 11.20
N ASP A 152 18.20 1.27 12.08
CA ASP A 152 19.45 0.54 11.85
C ASP A 152 19.23 -0.87 11.28
N ALA A 153 17.98 -1.27 10.98
CA ALA A 153 17.65 -2.58 10.42
C ALA A 153 17.81 -2.61 8.89
N GLU A 154 18.13 -3.78 8.32
CA GLU A 154 18.37 -3.97 6.88
C GLU A 154 17.15 -3.59 6.01
N GLU A 155 15.92 -3.77 6.52
CA GLU A 155 14.69 -3.39 5.83
C GLU A 155 14.33 -1.92 6.05
N GLN A 156 14.95 -1.02 5.28
CA GLN A 156 14.72 0.43 5.40
C GLN A 156 13.25 0.83 5.19
N GLN A 157 12.50 0.15 4.32
CA GLN A 157 11.11 0.54 4.02
C GLN A 157 10.15 0.36 5.20
N ALA A 158 10.38 -0.63 6.07
CA ALA A 158 9.54 -0.90 7.25
C ALA A 158 9.99 -0.15 8.52
N ALA A 159 11.15 0.52 8.48
CA ALA A 159 11.80 1.09 9.67
C ALA A 159 10.95 2.15 10.38
N TRP A 160 10.28 3.06 9.65
CA TRP A 160 9.44 4.11 10.25
C TRP A 160 8.19 3.56 10.93
N TYR A 161 7.51 2.64 10.25
CA TYR A 161 6.33 1.97 10.78
C TYR A 161 6.69 1.21 12.05
N ARG A 162 7.74 0.37 12.00
CA ARG A 162 8.22 -0.40 13.16
C ARG A 162 8.64 0.51 14.32
N SER A 163 9.28 1.65 14.02
CA SER A 163 9.67 2.64 15.04
C SER A 163 8.47 3.25 15.76
N ILE A 164 7.34 3.46 15.08
CA ILE A 164 6.09 3.90 15.72
C ILE A 164 5.55 2.82 16.66
N TYR A 165 5.52 1.56 16.25
CA TYR A 165 5.09 0.46 17.12
C TYR A 165 6.01 0.25 18.32
N LEU A 166 7.32 0.46 18.17
CA LEU A 166 8.25 0.41 19.31
C LEU A 166 7.93 1.45 20.39
N GLN A 167 7.09 2.45 20.10
CA GLN A 167 6.65 3.43 21.09
C GLN A 167 5.49 2.93 21.98
N PHE A 168 4.72 1.92 21.56
CA PHE A 168 3.52 1.47 22.29
C PHE A 168 3.21 -0.05 22.23
N GLY A 169 3.95 -0.83 21.46
CA GLY A 169 3.87 -2.30 21.40
C GLY A 169 2.87 -2.81 20.38
N PHE A 170 1.57 -2.67 20.67
CA PHE A 170 0.45 -3.18 19.85
C PHE A 170 -0.79 -2.29 19.98
N THR A 171 -1.68 -2.32 18.98
CA THR A 171 -2.84 -1.41 18.95
C THR A 171 -4.01 -1.89 19.82
N GLN A 172 -4.90 -0.98 20.22
CA GLN A 172 -6.15 -1.33 20.92
C GLN A 172 -6.99 -2.34 20.14
N ARG A 173 -7.10 -2.16 18.82
CA ARG A 173 -7.93 -3.00 17.95
C ARG A 173 -7.42 -4.42 17.83
N SER A 174 -6.12 -4.63 18.01
CA SER A 174 -5.52 -5.96 17.94
C SER A 174 -5.70 -6.78 19.21
N ILE A 175 -6.13 -6.17 20.32
CA ILE A 175 -6.43 -6.86 21.58
C ILE A 175 -7.50 -7.94 21.37
N GLY A 176 -8.67 -7.56 20.84
CA GLY A 176 -9.78 -8.52 20.67
C GLY A 176 -9.58 -9.52 19.52
N SER A 177 -8.82 -9.14 18.49
CA SER A 177 -8.68 -9.95 17.26
C SER A 177 -7.47 -10.89 17.28
N ASN A 178 -6.35 -10.46 17.88
CA ASN A 178 -5.06 -11.12 17.69
C ASN A 178 -4.35 -11.50 19.00
N LEU A 179 -4.60 -10.79 20.11
CA LEU A 179 -3.84 -11.02 21.35
C LEU A 179 -3.94 -12.46 21.86
N THR A 180 -5.13 -13.07 21.78
CA THR A 180 -5.36 -14.48 22.10
C THR A 180 -4.41 -15.41 21.33
N VAL A 181 -4.16 -15.10 20.05
CA VAL A 181 -3.26 -15.85 19.18
C VAL A 181 -1.81 -15.58 19.58
N TRP A 182 -1.43 -14.33 19.79
CA TRP A 182 -0.03 -13.97 20.10
C TRP A 182 0.45 -14.49 21.46
N LEU A 183 -0.46 -14.64 22.42
CA LEU A 183 -0.19 -15.23 23.73
C LEU A 183 -0.14 -16.76 23.69
N ALA A 184 -0.62 -17.40 22.62
CA ALA A 184 -0.52 -18.85 22.44
C ALA A 184 0.94 -19.27 22.17
N GLN A 185 1.29 -20.50 22.55
CA GLN A 185 2.63 -21.04 22.28
C GLN A 185 2.85 -21.22 20.77
N GLY A 186 4.07 -20.93 20.29
CA GLY A 186 4.46 -21.13 18.88
C GLY A 186 3.84 -20.15 17.86
N ALA A 187 2.95 -19.25 18.27
CA ALA A 187 2.33 -18.29 17.37
C ALA A 187 3.28 -17.15 16.94
N SER A 188 3.13 -16.71 15.69
CA SER A 188 3.83 -15.53 15.18
C SER A 188 3.35 -14.27 15.91
N ARG A 189 4.31 -13.47 16.39
CA ARG A 189 4.06 -12.22 17.12
C ARG A 189 4.49 -11.02 16.26
N PRO A 190 3.90 -9.83 16.48
CA PRO A 190 4.36 -8.62 15.79
C PRO A 190 5.84 -8.35 16.05
N ALA A 191 6.57 -7.89 15.02
CA ALA A 191 8.01 -7.66 15.11
C ALA A 191 8.40 -6.68 16.24
N ALA A 192 7.56 -5.66 16.50
CA ALA A 192 7.79 -4.72 17.60
C ALA A 192 7.69 -5.40 18.97
N VAL A 193 6.70 -6.26 19.17
CA VAL A 193 6.55 -7.08 20.39
C VAL A 193 7.78 -7.95 20.60
N LEU A 194 8.24 -8.66 19.56
CA LEU A 194 9.47 -9.47 19.64
C LEU A 194 10.69 -8.63 20.02
N SER A 195 10.81 -7.43 19.44
CA SER A 195 11.93 -6.53 19.74
C SER A 195 11.91 -6.05 21.20
N LEU A 196 10.75 -5.67 21.71
CA LEU A 196 10.58 -5.20 23.09
C LEU A 196 10.83 -6.31 24.13
N LEU A 197 10.66 -7.58 23.75
CA LEU A 197 10.86 -8.74 24.62
C LEU A 197 12.26 -9.37 24.52
N HIS A 198 12.88 -9.35 23.34
CA HIS A 198 14.04 -10.20 23.08
C HIS A 198 15.27 -9.47 22.50
N ASP A 199 15.09 -8.31 21.85
CA ASP A 199 16.24 -7.58 21.31
C ASP A 199 16.98 -6.85 22.43
N PRO A 200 18.25 -7.20 22.74
CA PRO A 200 19.00 -6.58 23.84
C PRO A 200 19.10 -5.06 23.76
N ARG A 201 19.00 -4.47 22.55
CA ARG A 201 19.10 -3.03 22.33
C ARG A 201 17.77 -2.31 22.46
N LEU A 202 16.65 -3.01 22.28
CA LEU A 202 15.29 -2.43 22.27
C LEU A 202 14.40 -2.95 23.40
N ARG A 203 14.88 -3.91 24.18
CA ARG A 203 14.16 -4.52 25.30
C ARG A 203 13.59 -3.48 26.25
N CYS A 204 12.36 -3.68 26.71
CA CYS A 204 11.70 -2.82 27.69
C CYS A 204 11.21 -3.66 28.88
N PRO A 205 11.78 -3.47 30.10
CA PRO A 205 11.34 -4.20 31.29
C PRO A 205 9.85 -4.05 31.60
N ASP A 206 9.28 -2.85 31.49
CA ASP A 206 7.87 -2.62 31.79
C ASP A 206 6.95 -3.33 30.77
N PHE A 207 7.36 -3.39 29.51
CA PHE A 207 6.63 -4.16 28.48
C PHE A 207 6.74 -5.67 28.72
N GLU A 208 7.87 -6.16 29.24
CA GLU A 208 7.99 -7.56 29.63
C GLU A 208 7.07 -7.91 30.78
N VAL A 209 6.95 -7.04 31.79
CA VAL A 209 6.00 -7.23 32.89
C VAL A 209 4.57 -7.31 32.35
N LEU A 210 4.18 -6.40 31.43
CA LEU A 210 2.89 -6.47 30.74
C LEU A 210 2.70 -7.83 30.05
N TRP A 211 3.65 -8.24 29.21
CA TRP A 211 3.52 -9.45 28.43
C TRP A 211 3.47 -10.71 29.30
N ARG A 212 4.28 -10.77 30.35
CA ARG A 212 4.26 -11.87 31.33
C ARG A 212 2.95 -11.91 32.10
N THR A 213 2.48 -10.77 32.60
CA THR A 213 1.18 -10.65 33.30
C THR A 213 0.04 -11.24 32.47
N LEU A 214 -0.04 -10.87 31.17
CA LEU A 214 -1.07 -11.39 30.27
C LEU A 214 -0.93 -12.89 30.01
N ARG A 215 0.30 -13.39 29.89
CA ARG A 215 0.58 -14.82 29.69
C ARG A 215 0.27 -15.66 30.94
N ASP A 216 0.66 -15.16 32.11
CA ASP A 216 0.43 -15.84 33.38
C ASP A 216 -1.07 -15.81 33.73
N LEU A 217 -1.79 -14.73 33.43
CA LEU A 217 -3.26 -14.68 33.51
C LEU A 217 -3.90 -15.72 32.58
N ARG A 218 -3.44 -15.83 31.32
CA ARG A 218 -3.94 -16.84 30.37
C ARG A 218 -3.74 -18.27 30.88
N ARG A 219 -2.63 -18.52 31.57
CA ARG A 219 -2.29 -19.82 32.19
C ARG A 219 -2.96 -20.03 33.55
N ARG A 220 -3.74 -19.06 34.03
CA ARG A 220 -4.32 -19.02 35.38
C ARG A 220 -3.28 -19.14 36.50
N ASN A 221 -2.07 -18.65 36.22
CA ASN A 221 -0.98 -18.58 37.18
C ASN A 221 -0.98 -17.31 38.02
N LEU A 222 -1.76 -16.32 37.62
CA LEU A 222 -1.94 -15.05 38.29
C LEU A 222 -3.43 -14.80 38.45
N SER A 223 -3.87 -14.39 39.65
CA SER A 223 -5.28 -14.08 39.85
C SER A 223 -5.72 -12.89 39.00
N ASP A 224 -7.02 -12.87 38.70
CA ASP A 224 -7.63 -11.77 37.98
C ASP A 224 -7.49 -10.42 38.70
N ALA A 225 -7.61 -10.45 40.03
CA ALA A 225 -7.49 -9.27 40.88
C ALA A 225 -6.08 -8.69 40.81
N LYS A 226 -5.05 -9.56 40.92
CA LYS A 226 -3.65 -9.15 40.84
C LYS A 226 -3.29 -8.67 39.44
N ALA A 227 -3.73 -9.37 38.40
CA ALA A 227 -3.54 -8.93 37.01
C ALA A 227 -4.14 -7.53 36.78
N ARG A 228 -5.35 -7.25 37.30
CA ARG A 228 -5.97 -5.91 37.21
C ARG A 228 -5.11 -4.83 37.88
N GLN A 229 -4.52 -5.12 39.05
CA GLN A 229 -3.60 -4.20 39.72
C GLN A 229 -2.38 -3.90 38.84
N VAL A 230 -1.67 -4.96 38.40
CA VAL A 230 -0.43 -4.81 37.62
C VAL A 230 -0.66 -4.11 36.29
N LEU A 231 -1.74 -4.44 35.58
CA LEU A 231 -2.06 -3.80 34.31
C LEU A 231 -2.43 -2.32 34.47
N SER A 232 -3.05 -1.94 35.59
CA SER A 232 -3.40 -0.54 35.86
C SER A 232 -2.19 0.34 36.11
N ASP A 233 -1.12 -0.22 36.71
CA ASP A 233 0.12 0.50 36.99
C ASP A 233 1.09 0.49 35.80
N ASN A 234 0.82 -0.32 34.76
CA ASN A 234 1.74 -0.51 33.64
C ASN A 234 1.63 0.63 32.59
N PRO A 235 2.74 1.31 32.22
CA PRO A 235 2.71 2.43 31.27
C PRO A 235 2.31 2.07 29.84
N TRP A 236 2.49 0.80 29.45
CA TRP A 236 2.18 0.31 28.11
C TRP A 236 0.70 0.02 27.90
N VAL A 237 -0.12 0.12 28.94
CA VAL A 237 -1.58 -0.08 28.89
C VAL A 237 -2.30 1.22 29.22
N LEU A 238 -3.37 1.51 28.48
CA LEU A 238 -4.33 2.55 28.89
C LEU A 238 -5.32 1.91 29.86
N GLY A 239 -5.67 2.58 30.96
CA GLY A 239 -6.57 2.01 31.97
C GLY A 239 -7.90 1.49 31.41
N ALA A 240 -8.43 2.13 30.35
CA ALA A 240 -9.63 1.70 29.64
C ALA A 240 -9.50 0.34 28.92
N TRP A 241 -8.28 -0.14 28.67
CA TRP A 241 -8.01 -1.41 27.98
C TRP A 241 -7.96 -2.59 28.94
N ASN A 242 -7.88 -2.37 30.26
CA ASN A 242 -7.68 -3.41 31.26
C ASN A 242 -8.67 -4.56 31.12
N GLU A 243 -9.95 -4.25 30.94
CA GLU A 243 -10.99 -5.27 30.77
C GLU A 243 -10.78 -6.05 29.48
N SER A 244 -10.65 -5.37 28.34
CA SER A 244 -10.45 -6.02 27.03
C SER A 244 -9.18 -6.88 26.98
N LEU A 245 -8.09 -6.44 27.61
CA LEU A 245 -6.85 -7.20 27.71
C LEU A 245 -7.05 -8.48 28.51
N ARG A 246 -7.74 -8.40 29.66
CA ARG A 246 -8.02 -9.55 30.51
C ARG A 246 -8.94 -10.54 29.79
N THR A 247 -10.05 -10.06 29.22
CA THR A 247 -10.97 -10.90 28.43
C THR A 247 -10.24 -11.62 27.29
N ALA A 248 -9.42 -10.90 26.52
CA ALA A 248 -8.67 -11.49 25.41
C ALA A 248 -7.59 -12.48 25.88
N ALA A 249 -6.89 -12.17 26.98
CA ALA A 249 -5.90 -13.08 27.55
C ALA A 249 -6.52 -14.41 28.00
N THR A 250 -7.70 -14.38 28.61
CA THR A 250 -8.41 -15.56 29.10
C THR A 250 -9.26 -16.28 28.03
N ALA A 251 -9.48 -15.67 26.87
CA ALA A 251 -10.27 -16.28 25.80
C ALA A 251 -9.62 -17.59 25.32
N ARG A 252 -10.39 -18.68 25.29
CA ARG A 252 -10.00 -19.92 24.61
C ARG A 252 -10.17 -19.72 23.11
N ARG A 253 -9.17 -20.13 22.33
CA ARG A 253 -9.32 -20.23 20.88
C ARG A 253 -9.93 -21.60 20.63
N GLU A 254 -11.08 -21.68 19.97
CA GLU A 254 -11.56 -22.91 19.33
C GLU A 254 -10.59 -23.25 18.18
N LEU A 255 -9.38 -23.70 18.52
CA LEU A 255 -8.53 -24.41 17.60
C LEU A 255 -9.08 -25.82 17.58
N GLY A 256 -9.74 -26.19 16.49
CA GLY A 256 -10.47 -27.45 16.38
C GLY A 256 -9.65 -28.67 16.77
N THR A 257 -9.90 -29.14 17.99
CA THR A 257 -9.75 -30.52 18.48
C THR A 257 -10.75 -30.68 19.60
N ALA A 258 -11.85 -31.39 19.29
CA ALA A 258 -12.94 -31.94 20.13
C ALA A 258 -13.59 -31.06 21.24
N PRO A 259 -14.92 -31.10 21.39
CA PRO A 259 -15.58 -30.62 22.59
C PRO A 259 -15.34 -31.64 23.72
N ASP A 260 -14.64 -31.25 24.77
CA ASP A 260 -14.84 -31.89 26.07
C ASP A 260 -16.13 -31.31 26.65
N GLU A 261 -17.23 -32.02 26.42
CA GLU A 261 -18.47 -31.86 27.18
C GLU A 261 -18.25 -32.36 28.62
N ASP A 262 -18.73 -31.57 29.58
CA ASP A 262 -19.06 -31.96 30.95
C ASP A 262 -18.04 -32.80 31.73
N GLY A 263 -17.02 -32.13 32.25
CA GLY A 263 -16.27 -32.59 33.41
C GLY A 263 -15.86 -31.38 34.25
N THR A 264 -16.19 -31.38 35.54
CA THR A 264 -15.57 -30.48 36.53
C THR A 264 -14.05 -30.66 36.44
N VAL A 265 -13.38 -29.74 35.72
CA VAL A 265 -11.93 -29.78 35.53
C VAL A 265 -11.28 -29.58 36.90
N GLU A 266 -10.83 -30.68 37.51
CA GLU A 266 -9.88 -30.62 38.61
C GLU A 266 -8.71 -29.74 38.13
N SER A 267 -8.47 -28.65 38.84
CA SER A 267 -7.50 -27.62 38.44
C SER A 267 -6.09 -28.15 38.72
N SER A 268 -5.57 -28.98 37.81
CA SER A 268 -4.18 -29.46 37.85
C SER A 268 -3.19 -28.29 37.80
N LEU A 269 -2.15 -28.35 38.62
CA LEU A 269 -1.02 -27.42 38.73
C LEU A 269 -0.09 -27.49 37.51
N PHE A 270 -0.21 -28.53 36.69
CA PHE A 270 0.65 -28.78 35.55
C PHE A 270 -0.15 -29.06 34.27
N THR A 271 0.42 -28.70 33.12
CA THR A 271 -0.15 -29.10 31.83
C THR A 271 -0.11 -30.61 31.68
N VAL A 272 -0.99 -31.15 30.84
CA VAL A 272 -0.86 -32.53 30.34
C VAL A 272 0.58 -32.73 29.82
N PRO A 273 1.30 -33.76 30.28
CA PRO A 273 2.68 -33.98 29.87
C PRO A 273 2.79 -34.21 28.36
N SER A 274 3.78 -33.56 27.73
CA SER A 274 4.10 -33.81 26.33
C SER A 274 5.47 -34.47 26.18
N LEU A 275 5.56 -35.53 25.38
CA LEU A 275 6.81 -36.22 25.09
C LEU A 275 7.58 -35.50 23.97
N GLU A 276 8.87 -35.23 24.18
CA GLU A 276 9.73 -34.56 23.21
C GLU A 276 11.09 -35.28 23.12
N TRP A 277 11.65 -35.34 21.90
CA TRP A 277 12.98 -35.91 21.68
C TRP A 277 14.04 -34.82 21.56
N HIS A 278 15.07 -34.91 22.39
CA HIS A 278 16.26 -34.08 22.31
C HIS A 278 17.45 -34.93 21.86
N GLY A 279 17.67 -34.97 20.54
CA GLY A 279 18.57 -35.94 19.94
C GLY A 279 17.99 -37.34 20.10
N SER A 280 18.75 -38.28 20.65
CA SER A 280 18.29 -39.65 20.92
C SER A 280 17.62 -39.81 22.28
N GLN A 281 17.44 -38.75 23.08
CA GLN A 281 16.88 -38.87 24.43
C GLN A 281 15.43 -38.34 24.51
N PRO A 282 14.47 -39.18 24.92
CA PRO A 282 13.11 -38.74 25.21
C PRO A 282 13.06 -37.93 26.51
N ARG A 283 12.22 -36.90 26.53
CA ARG A 283 11.97 -36.05 27.70
C ARG A 283 10.51 -35.69 27.78
N PHE A 284 9.95 -35.75 28.99
CA PHE A 284 8.62 -35.20 29.24
C PHE A 284 8.71 -33.71 29.57
N ARG A 285 7.95 -32.91 28.85
CA ARG A 285 7.75 -31.49 29.12
C ARG A 285 6.44 -31.31 29.87
N VAL A 286 6.52 -30.66 31.02
CA VAL A 286 5.37 -30.16 31.78
C VAL A 286 5.56 -28.69 32.09
N GLU A 287 4.48 -27.93 32.06
CA GLU A 287 4.49 -26.52 32.43
C GLU A 287 3.53 -26.26 33.57
N LEU A 288 3.89 -25.29 34.40
CA LEU A 288 3.06 -24.90 35.52
C LEU A 288 1.90 -24.00 35.06
N VAL A 289 0.68 -24.36 35.49
CA VAL A 289 -0.62 -23.75 35.14
C VAL A 289 -1.54 -23.75 36.35
N ASN A 290 -2.61 -22.96 36.32
CA ASN A 290 -3.65 -22.90 37.36
C ASN A 290 -3.14 -22.64 38.78
N LEU A 291 -1.96 -22.01 38.96
CA LEU A 291 -1.44 -21.71 40.31
C LEU A 291 -2.41 -20.88 41.14
N ALA A 292 -3.03 -19.87 40.53
CA ALA A 292 -3.93 -18.98 41.25
C ALA A 292 -5.15 -19.74 41.78
N ASP A 293 -5.62 -20.75 41.05
CA ASP A 293 -6.74 -21.60 41.46
C ASP A 293 -6.29 -22.63 42.52
N ALA A 294 -5.08 -23.19 42.39
CA ALA A 294 -4.58 -24.26 43.25
C ALA A 294 -4.03 -23.80 44.61
N VAL A 295 -3.31 -22.67 44.65
CA VAL A 295 -2.61 -22.17 45.85
C VAL A 295 -2.82 -20.68 46.12
N GLY A 296 -3.60 -19.98 45.28
CA GLY A 296 -3.75 -18.53 45.34
C GLY A 296 -2.57 -17.76 44.73
N ASP A 297 -2.55 -16.45 44.95
CA ASP A 297 -1.43 -15.62 44.52
C ASP A 297 -0.18 -15.91 45.36
N LEU A 298 0.93 -16.21 44.70
CA LEU A 298 2.20 -16.50 45.36
C LEU A 298 2.82 -15.22 45.95
N GLU A 299 3.45 -15.38 47.12
CA GLU A 299 4.21 -14.32 47.76
C GLU A 299 5.54 -14.03 47.02
N PRO A 300 6.05 -12.79 47.06
CA PRO A 300 7.34 -12.47 46.44
C PRO A 300 8.47 -13.31 47.04
N GLY A 301 9.28 -13.97 46.19
CA GLY A 301 10.32 -14.88 46.67
C GLY A 301 10.88 -15.81 45.60
N ALA A 302 11.80 -16.69 46.00
CA ALA A 302 12.34 -17.73 45.12
C ALA A 302 11.55 -19.04 45.29
N TYR A 303 11.22 -19.65 44.16
CA TYR A 303 10.46 -20.88 44.06
C TYR A 303 11.20 -21.90 43.18
N ARG A 304 10.95 -23.17 43.43
CA ARG A 304 11.46 -24.25 42.60
C ARG A 304 10.43 -25.35 42.42
N ILE A 305 10.50 -26.01 41.27
CA ILE A 305 9.76 -27.23 40.97
C ILE A 305 10.72 -28.40 41.20
N ARG A 306 10.34 -29.33 42.08
CA ARG A 306 11.11 -30.54 42.38
C ARG A 306 10.33 -31.78 42.00
N ILE A 307 10.93 -32.58 41.13
CA ILE A 307 10.46 -33.90 40.70
C ILE A 307 11.64 -34.87 40.87
N GLY A 308 11.75 -35.46 42.06
CA GLY A 308 12.95 -36.17 42.54
C GLY A 308 14.15 -35.24 42.78
N LYS A 309 14.56 -34.51 41.74
CA LYS A 309 15.55 -33.41 41.73
C LYS A 309 14.89 -32.08 41.37
N THR A 310 15.60 -30.97 41.59
CA THR A 310 15.15 -29.66 41.10
C THR A 310 15.16 -29.66 39.57
N VAL A 311 14.01 -29.37 38.96
CA VAL A 311 13.83 -29.37 37.49
C VAL A 311 13.63 -27.97 36.92
N ALA A 312 13.13 -27.04 37.73
CA ALA A 312 13.00 -25.64 37.35
C ALA A 312 13.10 -24.73 38.59
N GLU A 313 13.61 -23.52 38.40
CA GLU A 313 13.65 -22.46 39.42
C GLU A 313 13.13 -21.16 38.81
N PHE A 314 12.37 -20.43 39.59
CA PHE A 314 11.83 -19.12 39.22
C PHE A 314 11.68 -18.24 40.47
N THR A 315 11.43 -16.97 40.24
CA THR A 315 11.17 -15.98 41.29
C THR A 315 9.81 -15.36 41.04
N VAL A 316 9.09 -15.08 42.11
CA VAL A 316 7.87 -14.28 42.08
C VAL A 316 8.27 -12.88 42.51
N ASP A 317 7.98 -11.88 41.68
CA ASP A 317 8.25 -10.48 42.02
C ASP A 317 7.11 -9.87 42.87
N LEU A 318 7.26 -8.59 43.23
CA LEU A 318 6.26 -7.84 44.01
C LEU A 318 4.89 -7.74 43.29
N TYR A 319 4.87 -7.99 41.98
CA TYR A 319 3.67 -7.98 41.15
C TYR A 319 3.00 -9.36 41.06
N GLY A 320 3.54 -10.39 41.72
CA GLY A 320 3.05 -11.76 41.62
C GLY A 320 3.41 -12.44 40.30
N THR A 321 4.27 -11.80 39.47
CA THR A 321 4.62 -12.32 38.15
C THR A 321 5.78 -13.31 38.26
N LEU A 322 5.70 -14.40 37.49
CA LEU A 322 6.63 -15.52 37.54
C LEU A 322 7.83 -15.29 36.61
N ASN A 323 9.01 -15.07 37.20
CA ASN A 323 10.26 -14.78 36.52
C ASN A 323 11.22 -15.98 36.56
N GLY A 324 11.42 -16.66 35.43
CA GLY A 324 12.36 -17.78 35.32
C GLY A 324 11.82 -18.91 34.47
N LYS A 325 12.39 -20.10 34.63
CA LYS A 325 11.91 -21.31 33.94
C LYS A 325 10.68 -21.83 34.68
N GLN A 326 9.53 -21.77 34.02
CA GLN A 326 8.26 -22.35 34.49
C GLN A 326 7.96 -23.71 33.83
N GLN A 327 8.88 -24.17 32.97
CA GLN A 327 8.81 -25.44 32.25
C GLN A 327 9.80 -26.41 32.88
N ALA A 328 9.36 -27.63 33.17
CA ALA A 328 10.21 -28.72 33.61
C ALA A 328 10.39 -29.72 32.46
N LEU A 329 11.64 -30.08 32.19
CA LEU A 329 12.00 -31.16 31.27
C LEU A 329 12.50 -32.36 32.08
N LEU A 330 11.75 -33.44 32.04
CA LEU A 330 12.01 -34.67 32.78
C LEU A 330 12.77 -35.65 31.90
N SER A 331 14.05 -35.83 32.21
CA SER A 331 14.91 -36.84 31.54
C SER A 331 14.88 -38.21 32.21
N ILE A 332 14.31 -38.29 33.41
CA ILE A 332 14.10 -39.52 34.19
C ILE A 332 12.62 -39.51 34.56
N TRP A 333 11.92 -40.61 34.25
CA TRP A 333 10.48 -40.62 34.13
C TRP A 333 9.93 -41.90 34.78
N PRO A 334 9.71 -41.89 36.11
CA PRO A 334 8.74 -42.82 36.68
C PRO A 334 7.37 -42.56 36.03
N ALA A 335 6.49 -43.54 35.99
CA ALA A 335 5.17 -43.36 35.38
C ALA A 335 4.33 -42.23 36.03
N LYS A 336 4.43 -42.13 37.37
CA LYS A 336 3.66 -41.17 38.20
C LYS A 336 4.56 -40.40 39.18
N PRO A 337 5.42 -39.47 38.72
CA PRO A 337 6.22 -38.64 39.61
C PRO A 337 5.36 -37.71 40.45
N ILE A 338 5.72 -37.56 41.74
CA ILE A 338 5.23 -36.45 42.56
C ILE A 338 6.05 -35.20 42.25
N ALA A 339 5.38 -34.17 41.75
CA ALA A 339 5.91 -32.84 41.57
C ALA A 339 5.56 -31.96 42.75
N SER A 340 6.56 -31.29 43.32
CA SER A 340 6.38 -30.36 44.43
C SER A 340 6.83 -28.96 44.01
N LEU A 341 5.98 -27.97 44.29
CA LEU A 341 6.31 -26.56 44.24
C LEU A 341 6.81 -26.16 45.63
N GLU A 342 8.05 -25.68 45.71
CA GLU A 342 8.68 -25.30 46.98
C GLU A 342 9.07 -23.82 46.98
N GLN A 343 8.85 -23.12 48.10
CA GLN A 343 9.26 -21.75 48.33
C GLN A 343 10.51 -21.70 49.21
N ARG A 344 11.43 -20.79 48.89
CA ARG A 344 12.63 -20.55 49.69
C ARG A 344 12.29 -19.72 50.93
N THR A 345 12.54 -20.30 52.09
CA THR A 345 12.54 -19.61 53.39
C THR A 345 13.97 -19.18 53.77
N THR A 346 14.15 -18.58 54.94
CA THR A 346 15.44 -18.04 55.41
C THR A 346 16.58 -19.08 55.42
N SER A 347 16.28 -20.36 55.63
CA SER A 347 17.31 -21.42 55.70
C SER A 347 16.90 -22.75 55.05
N SER A 348 15.71 -22.89 54.48
CA SER A 348 15.24 -24.14 53.86
C SER A 348 14.23 -23.90 52.73
N TRP A 349 13.86 -24.96 52.02
CA TRP A 349 12.76 -24.94 51.05
C TRP A 349 11.52 -25.59 51.68
N ALA A 350 10.39 -24.89 51.66
CA ALA A 350 9.11 -25.38 52.18
C ALA A 350 8.18 -25.73 51.02
N VAL A 351 7.49 -26.88 51.10
CA VAL A 351 6.52 -27.30 50.08
C VAL A 351 5.27 -26.44 50.19
N VAL A 352 4.87 -25.81 49.09
CA VAL A 352 3.67 -24.97 48.96
C VAL A 352 2.52 -25.78 48.36
N ALA A 353 2.83 -26.57 47.33
CA ALA A 353 1.88 -27.46 46.67
C ALA A 353 2.59 -28.73 46.21
N SER A 354 1.85 -29.82 46.07
CA SER A 354 2.33 -31.04 45.45
C SER A 354 1.23 -31.73 44.67
N GLU A 355 1.58 -32.29 43.53
CA GLU A 355 0.68 -33.04 42.66
C GLU A 355 1.39 -34.26 42.10
N GLU A 356 0.66 -35.36 41.94
CA GLU A 356 1.13 -36.52 41.19
C GLU A 356 0.86 -36.29 39.69
N ILE A 357 1.92 -36.23 38.90
CA ILE A 357 1.80 -36.07 37.44
C ILE A 357 1.83 -37.44 36.80
N VAL A 358 0.80 -37.80 36.03
CA VAL A 358 0.79 -39.03 35.23
C VAL A 358 1.47 -38.77 33.89
N LEU A 359 2.74 -39.20 33.74
CA LEU A 359 3.46 -39.09 32.46
C LEU A 359 2.95 -40.12 31.44
N TRP A 360 2.68 -41.33 31.92
CA TRP A 360 2.04 -42.43 31.22
C TRP A 360 1.38 -43.33 32.26
N GLU A 361 0.35 -44.09 31.89
CA GLU A 361 -0.29 -44.99 32.85
C GLU A 361 0.51 -46.29 32.95
N PRO A 362 1.02 -46.69 34.13
CA PRO A 362 1.76 -47.94 34.29
C PRO A 362 0.91 -49.19 33.99
N ALA A 363 -0.41 -49.06 34.05
CA ALA A 363 -1.35 -50.11 33.68
C ALA A 363 -1.47 -50.27 32.16
N ASP A 364 -1.09 -49.25 31.38
CA ASP A 364 -1.08 -49.35 29.93
C ASP A 364 0.19 -50.08 29.50
N GLU A 365 0.01 -51.17 28.77
CA GLU A 365 1.14 -51.92 28.22
C GLU A 365 1.87 -51.11 27.14
N VAL A 366 1.14 -50.26 26.40
CA VAL A 366 1.65 -49.40 25.34
C VAL A 366 1.02 -48.02 25.42
N ALA A 367 1.86 -46.97 25.44
CA ALA A 367 1.43 -45.59 25.28
C ALA A 367 1.97 -45.00 23.96
N VAL A 368 1.10 -44.34 23.19
CA VAL A 368 1.44 -43.73 21.89
C VAL A 368 1.31 -42.21 22.00
N PHE A 369 2.23 -41.48 21.38
CA PHE A 369 2.23 -40.03 21.31
C PHE A 369 2.37 -39.55 19.86
N ALA A 370 1.65 -38.49 19.51
CA ALA A 370 1.77 -37.79 18.24
C ALA A 370 1.99 -36.30 18.50
N GLU A 371 3.03 -35.72 17.91
CA GLU A 371 3.43 -34.32 18.18
C GLU A 371 3.60 -34.05 19.69
N GLY A 372 4.03 -35.08 20.42
CA GLY A 372 4.22 -35.08 21.87
C GLY A 372 2.95 -35.26 22.70
N LEU A 373 1.75 -35.26 22.13
CA LEU A 373 0.49 -35.48 22.86
C LEU A 373 0.13 -36.96 22.90
N ARG A 374 -0.31 -37.45 24.06
CA ARG A 374 -0.73 -38.83 24.25
C ARG A 374 -2.01 -39.12 23.46
N LEU A 375 -2.01 -40.25 22.76
CA LEU A 375 -3.16 -40.84 22.08
C LEU A 375 -3.63 -42.07 22.84
N ASP A 376 -4.90 -42.44 22.66
CA ASP A 376 -5.37 -43.77 23.05
C ASP A 376 -4.78 -44.81 22.09
N ALA A 377 -3.81 -45.59 22.57
CA ALA A 377 -3.11 -46.58 21.76
C ALA A 377 -4.03 -47.64 21.15
N TRP A 378 -5.19 -47.91 21.77
CA TRP A 378 -6.11 -48.97 21.37
C TRP A 378 -7.21 -48.50 20.41
N GLN A 379 -7.43 -47.19 20.32
CA GLN A 379 -8.48 -46.59 19.48
C GLN A 379 -7.92 -45.68 18.38
N ALA A 380 -6.73 -45.11 18.58
CA ALA A 380 -6.16 -44.16 17.64
C ALA A 380 -5.83 -44.80 16.30
N ARG A 381 -6.27 -44.14 15.23
CA ARG A 381 -5.87 -44.47 13.86
C ARG A 381 -4.51 -43.85 13.58
N LEU A 382 -3.52 -44.69 13.31
CA LEU A 382 -2.17 -44.25 13.03
C LEU A 382 -1.92 -44.26 11.51
N HIS A 383 -1.23 -43.24 11.03
CA HIS A 383 -0.82 -43.12 9.63
C HIS A 383 0.70 -43.21 9.49
N ARG A 384 1.17 -44.08 8.59
CA ARG A 384 2.59 -44.30 8.36
C ARG A 384 3.35 -43.08 7.81
N ASP A 385 2.66 -42.04 7.30
CA ASP A 385 3.28 -40.79 6.83
C ASP A 385 3.65 -39.79 7.95
N ARG A 386 3.46 -40.17 9.21
CA ARG A 386 3.73 -39.33 10.39
C ARG A 386 4.70 -39.98 11.34
N THR A 387 5.31 -39.13 12.15
CA THR A 387 6.12 -39.55 13.28
C THR A 387 5.27 -39.80 14.51
N TYR A 388 5.60 -40.83 15.27
CA TYR A 388 4.99 -41.14 16.56
C TYR A 388 6.06 -41.52 17.56
N ASP A 389 5.74 -41.36 18.83
CA ASP A 389 6.57 -41.86 19.91
C ASP A 389 5.82 -42.95 20.67
N LEU A 390 6.51 -44.03 21.03
CA LEU A 390 5.94 -45.10 21.82
C LEU A 390 6.69 -45.27 23.13
N ILE A 391 5.95 -45.61 24.17
CA ILE A 391 6.47 -46.15 25.42
C ILE A 391 5.89 -47.56 25.56
N ALA A 392 6.76 -48.56 25.65
CA ALA A 392 6.38 -49.92 25.98
C ALA A 392 6.73 -50.20 27.45
N ALA A 393 5.81 -50.84 28.16
CA ALA A 393 6.02 -51.29 29.53
C ALA A 393 7.21 -52.29 29.64
N PRO A 394 7.77 -52.48 30.84
CA PRO A 394 8.89 -53.40 31.06
C PRO A 394 8.54 -54.83 30.64
N GLY A 395 9.46 -55.52 29.98
CA GLY A 395 9.25 -56.89 29.48
C GLY A 395 8.51 -56.99 28.14
N LEU A 396 8.18 -55.85 27.53
CA LEU A 396 7.65 -55.79 26.17
C LEU A 396 8.75 -55.49 25.14
N VAL A 397 8.62 -56.11 23.97
CA VAL A 397 9.57 -55.99 22.86
C VAL A 397 8.83 -55.51 21.62
N VAL A 398 9.34 -54.46 21.00
CA VAL A 398 8.83 -53.95 19.71
C VAL A 398 9.48 -54.73 18.57
N ARG A 399 8.66 -55.25 17.65
CA ARG A 399 9.09 -55.93 16.43
C ARG A 399 8.53 -55.22 15.21
N PRO A 400 9.31 -55.04 14.12
CA PRO A 400 10.74 -55.32 14.01
C PRO A 400 11.58 -54.43 14.96
N PRO A 401 12.84 -54.77 15.25
CA PRO A 401 13.67 -54.00 16.18
C PRO A 401 13.86 -52.56 15.68
N HIS A 402 13.50 -51.59 16.52
CA HIS A 402 13.69 -50.16 16.26
C HIS A 402 14.71 -49.56 17.23
N ALA A 403 15.34 -48.44 16.83
CA ALA A 403 16.18 -47.66 17.72
C ALA A 403 15.33 -47.22 18.92
N SER A 404 15.72 -47.71 20.10
CA SER A 404 14.97 -47.53 21.33
C SER A 404 15.91 -47.12 22.44
N VAL A 405 15.39 -46.35 23.38
CA VAL A 405 16.12 -45.93 24.57
C VAL A 405 15.38 -46.46 25.78
N GLN A 406 16.09 -47.29 26.56
CA GLN A 406 15.64 -47.65 27.90
C GLN A 406 15.68 -46.39 28.76
N GLY A 407 14.50 -45.89 29.13
CA GLY A 407 14.34 -44.53 29.62
C GLY A 407 13.92 -44.41 31.08
N GLY A 408 13.25 -45.42 31.65
CA GLY A 408 12.60 -45.30 32.96
C GLY A 408 13.38 -45.92 34.12
N GLN A 409 13.11 -45.46 35.35
CA GLN A 409 13.47 -46.22 36.58
C GLN A 409 12.74 -47.56 36.65
N ASP A 410 11.59 -47.67 35.95
CA ASP A 410 10.73 -48.84 35.95
C ASP A 410 11.12 -49.88 34.88
N GLY A 411 12.08 -49.58 33.98
CA GLY A 411 12.48 -50.47 32.89
C GLY A 411 11.68 -50.33 31.59
N ALA A 412 10.83 -49.30 31.48
CA ALA A 412 10.08 -49.00 30.27
C ALA A 412 11.00 -48.55 29.11
N THR A 413 10.61 -48.89 27.89
CA THR A 413 11.38 -48.62 26.67
C THR A 413 10.66 -47.61 25.80
N ALA A 414 11.37 -46.55 25.40
CA ALA A 414 10.87 -45.50 24.54
C ALA A 414 11.39 -45.64 23.12
N LEU A 415 10.53 -45.39 22.13
CA LEU A 415 10.86 -45.51 20.72
C LEU A 415 10.37 -44.29 19.95
N HIS A 416 11.21 -43.79 19.05
CA HIS A 416 10.83 -42.79 18.07
C HIS A 416 10.55 -43.49 16.75
N LEU A 417 9.32 -43.41 16.26
CA LEU A 417 8.95 -43.86 14.93
C LEU A 417 9.02 -42.68 13.97
N GLU A 418 10.01 -42.70 13.08
CA GLU A 418 10.03 -41.80 11.94
C GLU A 418 8.92 -42.15 10.93
N ALA A 419 8.58 -41.22 10.06
CA ALA A 419 7.64 -41.49 8.97
C ALA A 419 8.16 -42.67 8.12
N ASP A 420 7.22 -43.46 7.59
CA ASP A 420 7.42 -44.71 6.87
C ASP A 420 7.83 -45.92 7.74
N TRP A 421 7.41 -45.95 9.01
CA TRP A 421 7.60 -47.11 9.90
C TRP A 421 6.93 -48.38 9.35
N PRO A 422 7.42 -49.61 9.65
CA PRO A 422 6.94 -50.86 9.03
C PRO A 422 5.48 -51.19 9.35
N ASP A 423 4.72 -51.70 8.38
CA ASP A 423 3.35 -52.22 8.59
C ASP A 423 3.28 -53.46 9.50
N THR A 424 4.42 -54.13 9.66
CA THR A 424 4.63 -55.26 10.58
C THR A 424 4.95 -54.84 12.01
N LEU A 425 4.91 -53.54 12.33
CA LEU A 425 5.16 -53.04 13.67
C LEU A 425 4.15 -53.64 14.66
N ALA A 426 4.66 -54.33 15.68
CA ALA A 426 3.87 -54.89 16.77
C ALA A 426 4.66 -54.88 18.07
N VAL A 427 3.95 -54.84 19.20
CA VAL A 427 4.51 -54.97 20.54
C VAL A 427 4.14 -56.35 21.08
N HIS A 428 5.13 -57.07 21.60
CA HIS A 428 5.00 -58.44 22.10
C HIS A 428 5.49 -58.55 23.54
N PHE A 429 5.03 -59.58 24.27
CA PHE A 429 5.74 -60.03 25.47
C PHE A 429 7.08 -60.69 25.09
N GLU A 430 8.09 -60.50 25.93
CA GLU A 430 9.38 -61.16 25.74
C GLU A 430 9.23 -62.69 25.74
N GLY A 431 9.61 -63.32 24.63
CA GLY A 431 9.48 -64.77 24.42
C GLY A 431 8.17 -65.24 23.80
N ASP A 432 7.18 -64.35 23.62
CA ASP A 432 5.90 -64.69 22.99
C ASP A 432 5.94 -64.46 21.46
N ALA A 433 5.14 -65.25 20.74
CA ALA A 433 4.94 -65.16 19.30
C ALA A 433 3.77 -64.24 18.95
N ASP A 434 2.74 -64.19 19.79
CA ASP A 434 1.54 -63.41 19.51
C ASP A 434 1.74 -61.92 19.86
N PRO A 435 1.23 -60.98 19.04
CA PRO A 435 1.33 -59.56 19.33
C PRO A 435 0.32 -59.17 20.41
N LEU A 436 0.79 -58.46 21.43
CA LEU A 436 -0.06 -57.82 22.43
C LEU A 436 -0.76 -56.60 21.85
N TRP A 437 -0.04 -55.81 21.07
CA TRP A 437 -0.55 -54.60 20.45
C TRP A 437 -0.05 -54.47 19.02
N VAL A 438 -0.95 -54.06 18.13
CA VAL A 438 -0.69 -53.76 16.72
C VAL A 438 -1.33 -52.40 16.42
N PRO A 439 -0.65 -51.47 15.75
CA PRO A 439 -1.21 -50.18 15.42
C PRO A 439 -2.43 -50.33 14.51
N PHE A 440 -3.50 -49.58 14.80
CA PHE A 440 -4.64 -49.54 13.91
C PHE A 440 -4.32 -48.60 12.72
N ILE A 441 -3.79 -49.18 11.65
CA ILE A 441 -3.37 -48.44 10.46
C ILE A 441 -4.58 -48.07 9.61
N ASP A 442 -4.80 -46.77 9.38
CA ASP A 442 -5.75 -46.30 8.36
C ASP A 442 -5.02 -46.26 7.01
N ASP A 443 -5.03 -47.41 6.33
CA ASP A 443 -4.37 -47.70 5.06
C ASP A 443 -5.06 -47.07 3.85
N LYS A 444 -6.06 -46.18 4.04
CA LYS A 444 -6.50 -45.34 2.91
C LYS A 444 -5.30 -44.48 2.51
N PRO A 445 -4.63 -44.78 1.38
CA PRO A 445 -3.41 -44.08 1.04
C PRO A 445 -3.83 -42.65 0.81
N ARG A 446 -3.39 -41.75 1.68
CA ARG A 446 -3.41 -40.34 1.30
C ARG A 446 -2.50 -40.26 0.09
N PRO A 447 -3.00 -39.73 -1.03
CA PRO A 447 -2.28 -39.82 -2.28
C PRO A 447 -0.93 -39.13 -2.09
N GLN A 448 0.17 -39.85 -2.40
CA GLN A 448 1.53 -39.36 -2.21
C GLN A 448 1.64 -37.98 -2.86
N ARG A 449 1.85 -36.94 -2.04
CA ARG A 449 1.91 -35.56 -2.50
C ARG A 449 3.30 -35.25 -3.00
N LEU A 450 3.49 -35.30 -4.31
CA LEU A 450 4.75 -34.93 -4.93
C LEU A 450 4.72 -33.47 -5.40
N PRO A 451 5.81 -32.71 -5.22
CA PRO A 451 5.88 -31.37 -5.78
C PRO A 451 5.86 -31.45 -7.30
N LEU A 452 5.00 -30.64 -7.92
CA LEU A 452 4.89 -30.54 -9.37
C LEU A 452 5.68 -29.31 -9.85
N LEU A 453 6.67 -29.52 -10.71
CA LEU A 453 7.41 -28.43 -11.34
C LEU A 453 6.70 -28.04 -12.63
N GLY A 454 5.98 -26.93 -12.59
CA GLY A 454 5.27 -26.38 -13.73
C GLY A 454 5.94 -25.13 -14.28
N ARG A 455 5.84 -24.95 -15.60
CA ARG A 455 6.18 -23.72 -16.30
C ARG A 455 5.02 -23.35 -17.22
N ALA A 456 4.73 -22.05 -17.30
CA ALA A 456 3.89 -21.52 -18.36
C ALA A 456 4.72 -21.37 -19.65
N SER A 457 4.12 -21.67 -20.79
CA SER A 457 4.70 -21.43 -22.11
C SER A 457 3.72 -20.61 -22.96
N PRO A 458 4.08 -19.37 -23.35
CA PRO A 458 5.28 -18.63 -22.95
C PRO A 458 5.28 -18.29 -21.44
N ALA A 459 6.47 -18.03 -20.87
CA ALA A 459 6.62 -17.69 -19.44
C ALA A 459 5.99 -16.34 -19.09
N VAL A 460 6.03 -15.42 -20.07
CA VAL A 460 5.39 -14.11 -20.05
C VAL A 460 4.27 -14.13 -21.08
N VAL A 461 3.06 -13.76 -20.66
CA VAL A 461 1.86 -13.87 -21.49
C VAL A 461 1.12 -12.55 -21.55
N ASP A 462 0.80 -12.08 -22.75
CA ASP A 462 -0.08 -10.93 -22.95
C ASP A 462 -1.51 -11.27 -22.53
N LEU A 463 -2.20 -10.34 -21.87
CA LEU A 463 -3.58 -10.55 -21.44
C LEU A 463 -4.49 -10.82 -22.65
N GLY A 464 -5.18 -11.97 -22.60
CA GLY A 464 -6.02 -12.48 -23.69
C GLY A 464 -5.39 -13.63 -24.47
N ILE A 465 -4.08 -13.87 -24.29
CA ILE A 465 -3.42 -15.10 -24.72
C ILE A 465 -3.46 -16.09 -23.56
N GLU A 466 -3.92 -17.31 -23.82
CA GLU A 466 -4.04 -18.34 -22.79
C GLU A 466 -2.72 -19.13 -22.70
N PRO A 467 -2.04 -19.12 -21.54
CA PRO A 467 -0.80 -19.89 -21.40
C PRO A 467 -1.08 -21.38 -21.46
N VAL A 468 -0.22 -22.09 -22.18
CA VAL A 468 -0.14 -23.54 -22.08
C VAL A 468 0.71 -23.87 -20.85
N LEU A 469 0.11 -24.57 -19.87
CA LEU A 469 0.83 -25.00 -18.67
C LEU A 469 1.46 -26.37 -18.92
N ARG A 470 2.79 -26.42 -18.83
CA ARG A 470 3.60 -27.63 -18.97
C ARG A 470 4.21 -28.02 -17.65
N PHE A 471 4.11 -29.30 -17.32
CA PHE A 471 4.61 -29.86 -16.07
C PHE A 471 5.57 -31.00 -16.38
N SER A 472 6.77 -30.96 -15.81
CA SER A 472 7.77 -32.03 -15.94
C SER A 472 7.88 -32.85 -14.66
N ASN A 473 8.62 -33.96 -14.72
CA ASN A 473 8.80 -34.93 -13.64
C ASN A 473 7.51 -35.69 -13.26
N VAL A 474 6.56 -35.83 -14.18
CA VAL A 474 5.35 -36.66 -13.98
C VAL A 474 5.64 -38.06 -14.52
N ALA A 475 6.48 -38.81 -13.81
CA ALA A 475 7.03 -40.10 -14.25
C ALA A 475 5.99 -41.22 -14.44
N LYS A 476 4.72 -40.98 -14.11
CA LYS A 476 3.65 -41.99 -14.14
C LYS A 476 2.43 -41.47 -14.93
N PRO A 477 1.59 -42.36 -15.50
CA PRO A 477 0.40 -41.94 -16.24
C PRO A 477 -0.59 -41.16 -15.37
N VAL A 478 -1.06 -40.01 -15.86
CA VAL A 478 -2.06 -39.17 -15.20
C VAL A 478 -3.47 -39.63 -15.58
N ALA A 479 -4.33 -39.78 -14.57
CA ALA A 479 -5.75 -40.13 -14.73
C ALA A 479 -6.65 -38.89 -14.77
N ALA A 480 -6.26 -37.80 -14.09
CA ALA A 480 -7.02 -36.56 -14.05
C ALA A 480 -6.15 -35.36 -13.67
N ALA A 481 -6.47 -34.20 -14.23
CA ALA A 481 -5.86 -32.91 -13.90
C ALA A 481 -6.92 -31.94 -13.38
N TRP A 482 -6.54 -31.11 -12.41
CA TRP A 482 -7.32 -29.98 -11.93
C TRP A 482 -6.48 -28.71 -11.89
N ALA A 483 -7.07 -27.60 -12.27
CA ALA A 483 -6.50 -26.27 -12.12
C ALA A 483 -7.49 -25.36 -11.37
N SER A 484 -7.04 -24.71 -10.30
CA SER A 484 -7.87 -23.86 -9.44
C SER A 484 -9.16 -24.55 -8.95
N GLY A 485 -9.09 -25.86 -8.71
CA GLY A 485 -10.22 -26.68 -8.25
C GLY A 485 -11.15 -27.20 -9.34
N GLN A 486 -11.00 -26.78 -10.59
CA GLN A 486 -11.79 -27.28 -11.73
C GLN A 486 -11.02 -28.35 -12.50
N ARG A 487 -11.74 -29.38 -12.98
CA ARG A 487 -11.14 -30.47 -13.78
C ARG A 487 -10.86 -29.95 -15.20
N VAL A 488 -9.65 -30.19 -15.70
CA VAL A 488 -9.20 -29.71 -17.01
C VAL A 488 -8.67 -30.87 -17.87
N PRO A 489 -8.91 -30.87 -19.19
CA PRO A 489 -8.25 -31.79 -20.12
C PRO A 489 -6.74 -31.53 -20.20
N PHE A 490 -5.99 -32.57 -20.52
CA PHE A 490 -4.54 -32.57 -20.62
C PHE A 490 -4.06 -33.61 -21.64
N THR A 491 -2.83 -33.45 -22.13
CA THR A 491 -2.06 -34.46 -22.86
C THR A 491 -0.82 -34.81 -22.05
N GLN A 492 -0.35 -36.04 -22.18
CA GLN A 492 0.89 -36.49 -21.54
C GLN A 492 1.79 -37.13 -22.61
N ASP A 493 3.03 -36.64 -22.69
CA ASP A 493 4.08 -37.19 -23.54
C ASP A 493 5.29 -37.52 -22.64
N GLY A 494 5.53 -38.81 -22.41
CA GLY A 494 6.52 -39.27 -21.44
C GLY A 494 6.26 -38.76 -20.02
N ASP A 495 7.24 -38.05 -19.46
CA ASP A 495 7.20 -37.45 -18.13
C ASP A 495 6.69 -35.99 -18.12
N VAL A 496 6.21 -35.49 -19.27
CA VAL A 496 5.68 -34.15 -19.44
C VAL A 496 4.16 -34.18 -19.60
N VAL A 497 3.47 -33.36 -18.81
CA VAL A 497 2.02 -33.17 -18.89
C VAL A 497 1.71 -31.74 -19.31
N GLU A 498 0.88 -31.59 -20.33
CA GLU A 498 0.44 -30.32 -20.88
C GLU A 498 -1.08 -30.18 -20.70
N LEU A 499 -1.53 -29.08 -20.07
CA LEU A 499 -2.97 -28.81 -19.97
C LEU A 499 -3.49 -28.25 -21.30
N THR A 500 -4.53 -28.87 -21.85
CA THR A 500 -5.07 -28.53 -23.17
C THR A 500 -6.32 -27.65 -23.13
N ALA A 501 -6.87 -27.40 -21.94
CA ALA A 501 -7.90 -26.40 -21.74
C ALA A 501 -7.33 -25.10 -21.19
N PRO A 502 -8.00 -23.98 -21.50
CA PRO A 502 -7.71 -22.71 -20.87
C PRO A 502 -7.89 -22.78 -19.36
N VAL A 503 -6.89 -22.24 -18.66
CA VAL A 503 -6.87 -22.21 -17.21
C VAL A 503 -7.42 -20.87 -16.73
N PRO A 504 -8.31 -20.84 -15.73
CA PRO A 504 -8.94 -19.60 -15.28
C PRO A 504 -7.94 -18.52 -14.84
N PHE A 505 -8.35 -17.27 -15.08
CA PHE A 505 -7.61 -16.01 -14.94
C PHE A 505 -7.08 -15.74 -13.51
N ALA A 506 -5.96 -16.37 -13.08
CA ALA A 506 -5.29 -16.08 -11.79
C ALA A 506 -3.76 -15.85 -11.88
N GLU A 507 -3.22 -14.90 -11.08
CA GLU A 507 -1.75 -14.60 -10.99
C GLU A 507 -0.91 -15.83 -10.62
N SER A 508 -1.55 -16.78 -9.94
CA SER A 508 -0.99 -18.09 -9.68
C SER A 508 -2.06 -19.16 -9.80
N VAL A 509 -1.75 -20.23 -10.51
CA VAL A 509 -2.65 -21.36 -10.67
C VAL A 509 -2.16 -22.50 -9.78
N GLN A 510 -3.02 -22.95 -8.87
CA GLN A 510 -2.80 -24.23 -8.20
C GLN A 510 -3.21 -25.36 -9.14
N VAL A 511 -2.26 -26.22 -9.48
CA VAL A 511 -2.50 -27.40 -10.31
C VAL A 511 -2.33 -28.67 -9.49
N ARG A 512 -3.25 -29.60 -9.69
CA ARG A 512 -3.23 -30.94 -9.10
C ARG A 512 -3.32 -31.95 -10.23
N LEU A 513 -2.39 -32.89 -10.28
CA LEU A 513 -2.44 -34.03 -11.19
C LEU A 513 -2.61 -35.29 -10.34
N ARG A 514 -3.51 -36.19 -10.73
CA ARG A 514 -3.69 -37.48 -10.06
C ARG A 514 -3.26 -38.60 -11.00
N GLY A 515 -2.33 -39.43 -10.54
CA GLY A 515 -1.84 -40.61 -11.24
C GLY A 515 -2.87 -41.74 -11.24
N THR A 516 -2.75 -42.66 -12.19
CA THR A 516 -3.56 -43.89 -12.24
C THR A 516 -3.36 -44.78 -11.02
N ASP A 517 -2.20 -44.70 -10.38
CA ASP A 517 -1.85 -45.42 -9.15
C ASP A 517 -2.27 -44.69 -7.86
N GLY A 518 -2.94 -43.54 -7.97
CA GLY A 518 -3.35 -42.72 -6.84
C GLY A 518 -2.32 -41.69 -6.37
N THR A 519 -1.14 -41.56 -6.99
CA THR A 519 -0.19 -40.46 -6.70
C THR A 519 -0.86 -39.10 -6.95
N LEU A 520 -0.60 -38.08 -6.13
CA LEU A 520 -1.11 -36.73 -6.33
C LEU A 520 0.05 -35.74 -6.45
N TRP A 521 0.30 -35.22 -7.64
CA TRP A 521 1.22 -34.10 -7.78
C TRP A 521 0.50 -32.79 -7.51
N VAL A 522 1.12 -31.90 -6.73
CA VAL A 522 0.58 -30.57 -6.45
C VAL A 522 1.66 -29.54 -6.74
N GLY A 523 1.33 -28.55 -7.56
CA GLY A 523 2.22 -27.46 -7.88
C GLY A 523 1.49 -26.13 -7.95
N ARG A 524 2.27 -25.08 -7.84
CA ARG A 524 1.83 -23.72 -8.13
C ARG A 524 2.64 -23.24 -9.32
N VAL A 525 1.96 -22.76 -10.34
CA VAL A 525 2.60 -22.07 -11.46
C VAL A 525 2.23 -20.61 -11.35
N ASP A 526 3.23 -19.77 -11.15
CA ASP A 526 3.08 -18.34 -11.30
C ASP A 526 3.20 -18.02 -12.80
N VAL A 527 2.26 -17.24 -13.30
CA VAL A 527 2.22 -16.83 -14.70
C VAL A 527 2.58 -15.35 -14.72
N GLU A 528 3.70 -15.00 -15.36
CA GLU A 528 4.04 -13.59 -15.56
C GLU A 528 3.13 -13.00 -16.63
N ARG A 529 2.52 -11.85 -16.31
CA ARG A 529 1.49 -11.23 -17.14
C ARG A 529 1.96 -9.87 -17.63
N LEU A 530 1.65 -9.59 -18.89
CA LEU A 530 1.77 -8.28 -19.51
C LEU A 530 0.39 -7.81 -20.00
N GLY A 531 -0.04 -6.60 -19.62
CA GLY A 531 -1.28 -5.98 -20.14
C GLY A 531 -2.13 -5.27 -19.09
N ALA A 532 -3.35 -4.86 -19.44
CA ALA A 532 -4.36 -4.33 -18.51
C ALA A 532 -5.67 -5.14 -18.42
N GLN A 533 -6.35 -5.02 -17.28
CA GLN A 533 -7.72 -5.49 -17.04
C GLN A 533 -8.63 -4.34 -16.61
N HIS A 534 -9.93 -4.43 -16.91
CA HIS A 534 -10.96 -3.58 -16.32
C HIS A 534 -11.95 -4.37 -15.46
N LEU A 535 -12.54 -3.72 -14.46
CA LEU A 535 -13.63 -4.27 -13.66
C LEU A 535 -14.96 -4.09 -14.39
N GLY A 536 -15.50 -5.20 -14.92
CA GLY A 536 -16.85 -5.32 -15.45
C GLY A 536 -17.83 -5.95 -14.45
N PRO A 537 -19.10 -6.16 -14.85
CA PRO A 537 -20.15 -6.71 -13.99
C PRO A 537 -19.83 -8.13 -13.48
N ASP A 538 -19.13 -8.93 -14.28
CA ASP A 538 -18.75 -10.31 -13.96
C ASP A 538 -17.35 -10.43 -13.33
N GLY A 539 -16.69 -9.30 -13.01
CA GLY A 539 -15.34 -9.26 -12.44
C GLY A 539 -14.30 -8.61 -13.35
N TRP A 540 -13.03 -9.03 -13.22
CA TRP A 540 -11.92 -8.45 -13.97
C TRP A 540 -11.79 -9.08 -15.37
N ASN A 541 -12.01 -8.27 -16.41
CA ASN A 541 -11.95 -8.68 -17.80
C ASN A 541 -10.70 -8.09 -18.49
N PRO A 542 -10.15 -8.75 -19.54
CA PRO A 542 -9.10 -8.17 -20.38
C PRO A 542 -9.49 -6.77 -20.87
N PHE A 543 -8.52 -5.88 -20.94
CA PHE A 543 -8.75 -4.51 -21.41
C PHE A 543 -8.63 -4.42 -22.93
N PRO A 544 -9.59 -3.78 -23.63
CA PRO A 544 -9.52 -3.64 -25.08
C PRO A 544 -8.37 -2.69 -25.48
N VAL A 545 -7.69 -3.02 -26.58
CA VAL A 545 -6.49 -2.29 -27.06
C VAL A 545 -6.82 -1.18 -28.06
N ASP A 546 -7.95 -1.30 -28.75
CA ASP A 546 -8.22 -0.47 -29.93
C ASP A 546 -8.75 0.93 -29.57
N ALA A 547 -9.87 1.00 -28.85
CA ALA A 547 -10.48 2.27 -28.47
C ALA A 547 -11.18 2.18 -27.12
N LEU A 548 -11.24 3.31 -26.42
CA LEU A 548 -11.91 3.43 -25.14
C LEU A 548 -12.91 4.58 -25.17
N ASP A 549 -14.15 4.33 -24.73
CA ASP A 549 -15.20 5.34 -24.78
C ASP A 549 -15.66 5.85 -23.40
N ILE A 550 -16.51 6.89 -23.38
CA ILE A 550 -17.01 7.47 -22.12
C ILE A 550 -17.77 6.47 -21.23
N ARG A 551 -18.29 5.37 -21.78
CA ARG A 551 -18.93 4.28 -21.01
C ARG A 551 -17.90 3.42 -20.27
N ASP A 552 -16.64 3.51 -20.66
CA ASP A 552 -15.51 2.91 -19.94
C ASP A 552 -14.96 3.83 -18.83
N CYS A 553 -15.33 5.12 -18.81
CA CYS A 553 -15.07 6.00 -17.68
C CYS A 553 -15.71 5.43 -16.40
N GLY A 554 -14.99 5.54 -15.29
CA GLY A 554 -15.40 5.00 -14.00
C GLY A 554 -15.09 3.51 -13.82
N ARG A 555 -14.73 2.78 -14.89
CA ARG A 555 -14.22 1.41 -14.74
C ARG A 555 -12.88 1.44 -14.01
N ARG A 556 -12.66 0.46 -13.13
CA ARG A 556 -11.37 0.31 -12.46
C ARG A 556 -10.43 -0.44 -13.38
N LEU A 557 -9.27 0.13 -13.64
CA LEU A 557 -8.22 -0.45 -14.47
C LEU A 557 -7.06 -0.97 -13.62
N ARG A 558 -6.57 -2.17 -13.90
CA ARG A 558 -5.37 -2.76 -13.31
C ARG A 558 -4.39 -3.13 -14.41
N VAL A 559 -3.13 -2.71 -14.28
CA VAL A 559 -2.04 -3.04 -15.20
C VAL A 559 -1.12 -4.06 -14.54
N PHE A 560 -0.64 -5.00 -15.35
CA PHE A 560 0.33 -6.03 -14.98
C PHE A 560 1.54 -5.85 -15.90
N ASP A 561 2.61 -5.28 -15.36
CA ASP A 561 3.94 -5.31 -15.97
C ASP A 561 4.96 -5.31 -14.84
N HIS A 562 5.72 -6.40 -14.71
CA HIS A 562 6.71 -6.57 -13.64
C HIS A 562 7.98 -5.74 -13.87
N ARG A 563 8.18 -5.25 -15.09
CA ARG A 563 9.30 -4.36 -15.43
C ARG A 563 9.10 -2.96 -14.86
N MET A 564 7.83 -2.57 -14.60
CA MET A 564 7.48 -1.29 -14.01
C MET A 564 7.47 -1.40 -12.48
N ALA A 565 8.34 -0.65 -11.80
CA ALA A 565 8.35 -0.58 -10.34
C ALA A 565 7.17 0.27 -9.81
N GLU A 566 6.82 1.34 -10.53
CA GLU A 566 5.72 2.25 -10.21
C GLU A 566 4.89 2.52 -11.48
N PRO A 567 3.93 1.65 -11.84
CA PRO A 567 3.13 1.84 -13.04
C PRO A 567 2.29 3.11 -12.92
N VAL A 568 2.38 4.00 -13.91
CA VAL A 568 1.63 5.25 -13.99
C VAL A 568 0.86 5.29 -15.29
N LEU A 569 -0.46 5.51 -15.18
CA LEU A 569 -1.31 5.75 -16.34
C LEU A 569 -1.11 7.17 -16.85
N ARG A 570 -1.00 7.28 -18.17
CA ARG A 570 -0.83 8.54 -18.87
C ARG A 570 -1.75 8.62 -20.08
N LEU A 571 -2.32 9.80 -20.29
CA LEU A 571 -3.04 10.17 -21.51
C LEU A 571 -2.13 11.14 -22.26
N GLY A 572 -1.44 10.63 -23.28
CA GLY A 572 -0.31 11.32 -23.91
C GLY A 572 0.76 11.70 -22.87
N ASP A 573 0.99 13.00 -22.69
CA ASP A 573 1.97 13.51 -21.74
C ASP A 573 1.40 13.74 -20.32
N ARG A 574 0.08 13.62 -20.14
CA ARG A 574 -0.55 13.87 -18.85
C ARG A 574 -0.60 12.62 -18.00
N ILE A 575 -0.20 12.74 -16.75
CA ILE A 575 -0.33 11.68 -15.75
C ILE A 575 -1.77 11.62 -15.23
N VAL A 576 -2.48 10.55 -15.56
CA VAL A 576 -3.79 10.21 -14.98
C VAL A 576 -3.61 9.74 -13.54
N GLY A 577 -2.50 9.04 -13.27
CA GLY A 577 -1.99 8.71 -11.94
C GLY A 577 -1.54 7.25 -11.78
N PRO A 578 -1.05 6.86 -10.59
CA PRO A 578 -0.52 5.53 -10.36
C PRO A 578 -1.58 4.45 -10.55
N CYS A 579 -1.22 3.41 -11.27
CA CYS A 579 -1.98 2.17 -11.42
C CYS A 579 -1.29 1.09 -10.59
N GLY A 580 -2.02 0.49 -9.66
CA GLY A 580 -1.50 -0.60 -8.82
C GLY A 580 -2.42 -1.80 -8.81
N ARG A 581 -2.06 -2.82 -8.02
CA ARG A 581 -2.77 -4.10 -7.91
C ARG A 581 -4.26 -3.98 -7.50
N HIS A 582 -4.65 -2.89 -6.87
CA HIS A 582 -6.04 -2.67 -6.44
C HIS A 582 -6.92 -2.07 -7.54
N GLY A 583 -6.33 -1.70 -8.68
CA GLY A 583 -7.01 -1.05 -9.79
C GLY A 583 -7.48 0.38 -9.48
N ARG A 584 -7.36 1.25 -10.48
CA ARG A 584 -7.68 2.67 -10.41
C ARG A 584 -8.91 2.97 -11.23
N GLY A 585 -9.89 3.67 -10.66
CA GLY A 585 -10.97 4.24 -11.46
C GLY A 585 -10.38 5.20 -12.50
N VAL A 586 -10.76 5.06 -13.75
CA VAL A 586 -10.41 6.05 -14.78
C VAL A 586 -11.49 7.12 -14.75
N ILE A 587 -11.27 8.16 -13.93
CA ILE A 587 -12.40 8.99 -13.45
C ILE A 587 -12.77 10.11 -14.42
N LEU A 588 -11.90 10.52 -15.34
CA LEU A 588 -12.24 11.41 -16.46
C LEU A 588 -11.15 11.28 -17.53
N PHE A 589 -11.55 11.21 -18.80
CA PHE A 589 -10.67 11.57 -19.90
C PHE A 589 -11.00 13.02 -20.24
N ASP A 590 -10.01 13.89 -20.10
CA ASP A 590 -10.05 15.25 -20.61
C ASP A 590 -9.11 15.40 -21.83
N ALA A 591 -8.67 14.25 -22.36
CA ALA A 591 -7.63 14.11 -23.36
C ALA A 591 -8.07 13.15 -24.48
N TRP A 592 -9.20 13.46 -25.10
CA TRP A 592 -9.80 12.63 -26.15
C TRP A 592 -8.90 12.55 -27.40
N GLY A 593 -8.97 11.40 -28.06
CA GLY A 593 -8.18 10.90 -29.20
C GLY A 593 -6.67 10.80 -28.98
N VAL A 594 -6.23 10.70 -27.73
CA VAL A 594 -4.84 10.44 -27.35
C VAL A 594 -4.71 8.98 -26.89
N GLU A 595 -3.52 8.41 -27.04
CA GLU A 595 -3.21 7.09 -26.49
C GLU A 595 -3.28 7.10 -24.95
N LEU A 596 -3.88 6.07 -24.38
CA LEU A 596 -3.74 5.74 -22.97
C LEU A 596 -2.57 4.77 -22.84
N VAL A 597 -1.47 5.23 -22.24
CA VAL A 597 -0.25 4.43 -22.02
C VAL A 597 -0.02 4.20 -20.54
N CYS A 598 0.64 3.11 -20.19
CA CYS A 598 1.20 2.88 -18.88
C CYS A 598 2.73 2.91 -18.99
N GLY A 599 3.40 3.65 -18.12
CA GLY A 599 4.86 3.70 -18.07
C GLY A 599 5.39 3.62 -16.64
N ASP A 600 6.70 3.43 -16.49
CA ASP A 600 7.35 3.36 -15.18
C ASP A 600 7.70 4.74 -14.62
N GLY A 601 7.15 5.07 -13.45
CA GLY A 601 7.44 6.29 -12.72
C GLY A 601 6.71 7.53 -13.24
N ARG A 602 6.80 8.63 -12.46
CA ARG A 602 6.04 9.87 -12.68
C ARG A 602 6.75 10.91 -13.53
N PHE A 603 8.03 10.75 -13.82
CA PHE A 603 8.84 11.85 -14.38
C PHE A 603 9.75 11.42 -15.54
N ASN A 604 9.90 10.13 -15.79
CA ASN A 604 10.76 9.62 -16.85
C ASN A 604 9.90 8.87 -17.86
N ARG A 605 9.93 9.35 -19.10
CA ARG A 605 9.46 8.59 -20.26
C ARG A 605 10.60 7.67 -20.67
N ASP A 606 10.57 6.44 -20.21
CA ASP A 606 11.41 5.39 -20.78
C ASP A 606 10.58 4.67 -21.86
N PRO A 607 10.82 4.92 -23.16
CA PRO A 607 10.06 4.31 -24.24
C PRO A 607 10.11 2.79 -24.22
N ASP A 608 11.19 2.20 -23.66
CA ASP A 608 11.37 0.75 -23.57
C ASP A 608 10.51 0.13 -22.46
N LEU A 609 9.96 0.96 -21.57
CA LEU A 609 9.07 0.60 -20.46
C LEU A 609 7.67 1.22 -20.62
N GLU A 610 7.29 1.69 -21.80
CA GLU A 610 5.91 2.13 -22.11
C GLU A 610 5.08 0.97 -22.70
N MET A 611 3.87 0.81 -22.19
CA MET A 611 2.87 -0.12 -22.71
C MET A 611 1.62 0.66 -23.12
N THR A 612 1.33 0.68 -24.41
CA THR A 612 0.09 1.27 -24.94
C THR A 612 -1.09 0.39 -24.53
N LEU A 613 -1.97 0.93 -23.69
CA LEU A 613 -3.18 0.24 -23.24
C LEU A 613 -4.34 0.45 -24.21
N VAL A 614 -4.45 1.66 -24.76
CA VAL A 614 -5.47 2.03 -25.75
C VAL A 614 -4.83 2.97 -26.76
N ARG A 615 -5.06 2.72 -28.05
CA ARG A 615 -4.56 3.59 -29.13
C ARG A 615 -5.32 4.92 -29.23
N GLU A 616 -6.59 4.93 -28.85
CA GLU A 616 -7.40 6.14 -28.92
C GLU A 616 -8.49 6.14 -27.84
N VAL A 617 -8.58 7.22 -27.07
CA VAL A 617 -9.74 7.45 -26.20
C VAL A 617 -10.78 8.27 -26.95
N THR A 618 -11.91 7.70 -27.34
CA THR A 618 -12.94 8.38 -28.14
C THR A 618 -14.14 8.78 -27.28
N GLU A 619 -14.54 10.05 -27.28
CA GLU A 619 -15.86 10.44 -26.75
C GLU A 619 -16.79 10.61 -27.93
N HIS A 620 -17.87 9.83 -27.96
CA HIS A 620 -18.84 9.91 -29.05
C HIS A 620 -19.95 10.95 -28.81
N GLY A 621 -19.87 11.71 -27.70
CA GLY A 621 -20.90 12.65 -27.27
C GLY A 621 -22.30 12.03 -27.16
N VAL A 622 -23.32 12.88 -27.06
CA VAL A 622 -24.72 12.43 -27.06
C VAL A 622 -25.27 12.18 -28.47
N VAL A 623 -24.65 12.74 -29.52
CA VAL A 623 -25.10 12.56 -30.91
C VAL A 623 -24.53 11.26 -31.50
N GLN A 624 -25.40 10.41 -32.03
CA GLN A 624 -25.04 9.19 -32.75
C GLN A 624 -24.87 9.45 -34.23
N ASP A 625 -25.87 10.05 -34.84
CA ASP A 625 -26.00 10.24 -36.29
C ASP A 625 -27.01 11.36 -36.61
N LEU A 626 -27.10 11.73 -37.88
CA LEU A 626 -28.09 12.67 -38.40
C LEU A 626 -28.60 12.17 -39.75
N GLU A 627 -29.82 11.65 -39.72
CA GLU A 627 -30.47 11.07 -40.89
C GLU A 627 -31.23 12.16 -41.66
N GLN A 628 -31.13 12.16 -42.99
CA GLN A 628 -31.92 13.10 -43.80
C GLN A 628 -33.40 12.66 -43.83
N ALA A 629 -34.30 13.57 -43.48
CA ALA A 629 -35.74 13.29 -43.40
C ALA A 629 -36.54 14.39 -44.12
N GLY A 630 -36.68 14.25 -45.44
CA GLY A 630 -37.34 15.26 -46.29
C GLY A 630 -36.47 16.50 -46.51
N GLU A 631 -37.03 17.69 -46.32
CA GLU A 631 -36.28 18.98 -46.32
C GLU A 631 -35.56 19.23 -44.98
N GLY A 632 -35.84 18.44 -43.94
CA GLY A 632 -35.23 18.52 -42.61
C GLY A 632 -34.29 17.35 -42.30
N GLY A 633 -33.88 17.26 -41.03
CA GLY A 633 -33.02 16.19 -40.51
C GLY A 633 -33.61 15.49 -39.30
N CYS A 634 -33.12 14.30 -38.97
CA CYS A 634 -33.44 13.57 -37.75
C CYS A 634 -32.15 13.26 -37.00
N LEU A 635 -31.93 13.97 -35.89
CA LEU A 635 -30.80 13.77 -35.01
C LEU A 635 -31.02 12.50 -34.18
N VAL A 636 -30.16 11.51 -34.37
CA VAL A 636 -30.17 10.25 -33.62
C VAL A 636 -29.23 10.41 -32.44
N LEU A 637 -29.74 10.23 -31.23
CA LEU A 637 -29.00 10.34 -29.98
C LEU A 637 -28.58 8.96 -29.47
N ARG A 638 -27.34 8.86 -28.97
CA ARG A 638 -26.80 7.62 -28.38
C ARG A 638 -27.51 7.23 -27.10
N TYR A 639 -28.02 8.21 -26.36
CA TYR A 639 -28.69 8.02 -25.08
C TYR A 639 -29.95 8.87 -25.02
N ALA A 640 -30.93 8.39 -24.26
CA ALA A 640 -32.15 9.15 -24.00
C ALA A 640 -31.80 10.42 -23.23
N LEU A 641 -32.05 11.59 -23.83
CA LEU A 641 -32.00 12.85 -23.11
C LEU A 641 -33.41 13.14 -22.56
N PRO A 642 -33.61 13.16 -21.23
CA PRO A 642 -34.90 13.55 -20.68
C PRO A 642 -35.23 14.95 -21.18
N HIS A 643 -36.51 15.21 -21.47
CA HIS A 643 -37.01 16.53 -21.84
C HIS A 643 -36.85 17.49 -20.67
N VAL A 644 -35.64 18.03 -20.49
CA VAL A 644 -35.34 19.01 -19.45
C VAL A 644 -35.17 20.36 -20.12
N SER A 645 -35.96 21.32 -19.66
CA SER A 645 -35.79 22.75 -19.96
C SER A 645 -34.34 23.16 -19.74
N GLY A 646 -33.56 23.32 -20.81
CA GLY A 646 -32.13 23.64 -20.71
C GLY A 646 -31.31 23.27 -21.94
N VAL A 647 -31.68 22.19 -22.65
CA VAL A 647 -30.95 21.74 -23.84
C VAL A 647 -31.25 22.61 -25.06
N GLN A 648 -30.22 23.00 -25.80
CA GLN A 648 -30.26 23.82 -26.99
C GLN A 648 -29.49 23.11 -28.10
N VAL A 649 -30.05 23.08 -29.31
CA VAL A 649 -29.38 22.53 -30.49
C VAL A 649 -28.98 23.69 -31.39
N TYR A 650 -27.77 23.64 -31.92
CA TYR A 650 -27.25 24.64 -32.85
C TYR A 650 -26.84 23.95 -34.15
N ALA A 651 -27.36 24.45 -35.28
CA ALA A 651 -26.77 24.18 -36.58
C ALA A 651 -25.64 25.17 -36.83
N VAL A 652 -24.63 24.68 -37.53
CA VAL A 652 -23.48 25.45 -37.96
C VAL A 652 -23.42 25.41 -39.47
N SER A 653 -23.34 26.58 -40.10
CA SER A 653 -23.15 26.74 -41.54
C SER A 653 -21.66 26.75 -41.92
N LEU A 654 -21.37 26.65 -43.22
CA LEU A 654 -20.00 26.65 -43.74
C LEU A 654 -19.24 27.96 -43.48
N ASP A 655 -19.95 29.08 -43.34
CA ASP A 655 -19.41 30.40 -42.99
C ASP A 655 -19.31 30.63 -41.47
N GLY A 656 -19.52 29.58 -40.67
CA GLY A 656 -19.32 29.59 -39.22
C GLY A 656 -20.44 30.26 -38.44
N ARG A 657 -21.51 30.70 -39.11
CA ARG A 657 -22.69 31.18 -38.40
C ARG A 657 -23.34 30.02 -37.66
N THR A 658 -23.81 30.32 -36.47
CA THR A 658 -24.58 29.36 -35.69
C THR A 658 -26.01 29.82 -35.63
N GLU A 659 -26.91 28.90 -35.94
CA GLU A 659 -28.33 29.10 -35.83
C GLU A 659 -28.88 28.13 -34.79
N ARG A 660 -29.60 28.67 -33.81
CA ARG A 660 -30.24 27.83 -32.80
C ARG A 660 -31.46 27.15 -33.43
N ILE A 661 -31.44 25.82 -33.47
CA ILE A 661 -32.56 25.00 -33.89
C ILE A 661 -33.36 24.57 -32.65
N ILE A 662 -34.68 24.58 -32.79
CA ILE A 662 -35.59 23.98 -31.81
C ILE A 662 -35.89 22.55 -32.28
N PRO A 663 -35.25 21.52 -31.69
CA PRO A 663 -35.53 20.15 -32.10
C PRO A 663 -36.95 19.74 -31.67
N GLN A 664 -37.65 19.00 -32.53
CA GLN A 664 -38.92 18.36 -32.22
C GLN A 664 -38.66 16.89 -31.86
N PRO A 665 -38.89 16.45 -30.61
CA PRO A 665 -38.70 15.06 -30.23
C PRO A 665 -39.67 14.14 -30.98
N VAL A 666 -39.14 13.17 -31.72
CA VAL A 666 -39.91 12.06 -32.27
C VAL A 666 -40.06 10.97 -31.20
N ASP A 667 -38.96 10.66 -30.50
CA ASP A 667 -38.94 9.84 -29.29
C ASP A 667 -37.76 10.24 -28.37
N GLU A 668 -37.44 9.42 -27.38
CA GLU A 668 -36.36 9.68 -26.41
C GLU A 668 -34.97 9.81 -27.04
N ARG A 669 -34.75 9.27 -28.25
CA ARG A 669 -33.47 9.25 -28.95
C ARG A 669 -33.51 9.90 -30.34
N HIS A 670 -34.67 10.16 -30.91
CA HIS A 670 -34.78 10.73 -32.25
C HIS A 670 -35.38 12.12 -32.17
N TRP A 671 -34.64 13.13 -32.61
CA TRP A 671 -35.04 14.53 -32.59
C TRP A 671 -35.11 15.07 -34.02
N ALA A 672 -36.31 15.38 -34.51
CA ALA A 672 -36.52 16.01 -35.80
C ALA A 672 -36.03 17.47 -35.77
N LEU A 673 -35.39 17.89 -36.86
CA LEU A 673 -34.89 19.23 -37.10
C LEU A 673 -35.65 19.83 -38.27
N ASP A 674 -36.13 21.06 -38.12
CA ASP A 674 -36.89 21.77 -39.16
C ASP A 674 -36.05 22.11 -40.41
N ALA A 675 -34.72 22.07 -40.30
CA ALA A 675 -33.77 22.24 -41.40
C ALA A 675 -32.60 21.27 -41.26
N PHE A 676 -32.10 20.77 -42.40
CA PHE A 676 -30.87 19.98 -42.43
C PHE A 676 -29.66 20.93 -42.31
N PRO A 677 -28.77 20.74 -41.34
CA PRO A 677 -27.58 21.58 -41.17
C PRO A 677 -26.62 21.40 -42.34
N GLU A 678 -25.88 22.46 -42.69
CA GLU A 678 -24.93 22.41 -43.81
C GLU A 678 -23.56 21.84 -43.40
N CYS A 679 -23.11 22.08 -42.17
CA CYS A 679 -21.74 21.73 -41.74
C CYS A 679 -21.72 20.87 -40.47
N ALA A 680 -22.28 21.35 -39.37
CA ALA A 680 -22.26 20.64 -38.09
C ALA A 680 -23.51 20.89 -37.24
N VAL A 681 -23.73 20.01 -36.26
CA VAL A 681 -24.72 20.16 -35.19
C VAL A 681 -24.03 20.12 -33.84
N LEU A 682 -24.43 20.99 -32.92
CA LEU A 682 -24.01 21.00 -31.52
C LEU A 682 -25.24 20.85 -30.60
N ILE A 683 -25.11 20.03 -29.55
CA ILE A 683 -26.07 19.96 -28.44
C ILE A 683 -25.42 20.60 -27.22
N VAL A 684 -26.09 21.60 -26.64
CA VAL A 684 -25.63 22.38 -25.49
C VAL A 684 -26.62 22.24 -24.35
N ASP A 685 -26.16 21.92 -23.14
CA ASP A 685 -26.98 21.97 -21.92
C ASP A 685 -26.32 22.88 -20.89
N ARG A 686 -27.08 23.82 -20.31
CA ARG A 686 -26.58 24.77 -19.29
C ARG A 686 -25.27 25.50 -19.65
N LYS A 687 -25.07 25.76 -20.96
CA LYS A 687 -23.88 26.36 -21.58
C LYS A 687 -22.70 25.41 -21.83
N ASP A 688 -22.81 24.12 -21.50
CA ASP A 688 -21.80 23.10 -21.82
C ASP A 688 -22.19 22.33 -23.09
N VAL A 689 -21.25 22.12 -24.01
CA VAL A 689 -21.48 21.30 -25.21
C VAL A 689 -21.41 19.82 -24.82
N ILE A 690 -22.53 19.11 -24.92
CA ILE A 690 -22.69 17.70 -24.53
C ILE A 690 -22.70 16.73 -25.72
N GLY A 691 -22.75 17.23 -26.96
CA GLY A 691 -22.66 16.40 -28.16
C GLY A 691 -22.46 17.23 -29.43
N SER A 692 -21.88 16.61 -30.46
CA SER A 692 -21.74 17.24 -31.78
C SER A 692 -21.78 16.21 -32.91
N LEU A 693 -22.06 16.64 -34.14
CA LEU A 693 -21.91 15.80 -35.33
C LEU A 693 -21.50 16.65 -36.53
N TRP A 694 -20.61 16.10 -37.36
CA TRP A 694 -20.13 16.70 -38.60
C TRP A 694 -20.67 15.92 -39.79
N LEU A 695 -21.25 16.62 -40.77
CA LEU A 695 -21.91 15.99 -41.91
C LEU A 695 -20.94 15.70 -43.05
N GLU A 696 -20.09 16.67 -43.41
CA GLU A 696 -18.97 16.49 -44.34
C GLU A 696 -17.80 17.41 -43.93
N PRO A 697 -16.53 17.00 -44.11
CA PRO A 697 -15.41 17.92 -43.94
C PRO A 697 -15.55 19.02 -44.99
N PRO A 698 -15.64 20.30 -44.61
CA PRO A 698 -15.80 21.38 -45.58
C PRO A 698 -14.64 21.34 -46.57
N ASP A 699 -14.90 21.58 -47.86
CA ASP A 699 -13.85 21.83 -48.83
C ASP A 699 -13.11 23.11 -48.36
N LEU A 700 -11.95 22.94 -47.73
CA LEU A 700 -11.19 23.97 -46.99
C LEU A 700 -10.53 25.01 -47.91
N VAL A 701 -11.09 25.25 -49.10
CA VAL A 701 -10.50 26.10 -50.13
C VAL A 701 -10.71 27.59 -49.85
N HIS A 702 -11.70 27.97 -49.03
CA HIS A 702 -12.01 29.38 -48.73
C HIS A 702 -11.52 29.82 -47.33
N PRO A 703 -10.87 30.99 -47.19
CA PRO A 703 -10.38 31.52 -45.91
C PRO A 703 -11.46 31.68 -44.83
N ASP A 704 -12.70 31.98 -45.22
CA ASP A 704 -13.82 32.10 -44.29
C ASP A 704 -14.26 30.73 -43.75
N SER A 705 -14.10 29.65 -44.53
CA SER A 705 -14.31 28.27 -44.07
C SER A 705 -13.24 27.87 -43.04
N ILE A 706 -12.02 28.37 -43.18
CA ILE A 706 -10.91 28.14 -42.24
C ILE A 706 -11.20 28.76 -40.87
N ALA A 707 -11.58 30.04 -40.86
CA ALA A 707 -11.98 30.76 -39.65
C ALA A 707 -13.11 30.03 -38.91
N SER A 708 -14.09 29.52 -39.66
CA SER A 708 -15.25 28.81 -39.15
C SER A 708 -14.87 27.48 -38.49
N VAL A 709 -14.03 26.65 -39.13
CA VAL A 709 -13.52 25.40 -38.55
C VAL A 709 -12.71 25.65 -37.27
N LEU A 710 -11.90 26.71 -37.24
CA LEU A 710 -11.08 27.06 -36.07
C LEU A 710 -11.89 27.67 -34.93
N MET A 711 -12.93 28.46 -35.25
CA MET A 711 -13.87 28.97 -34.26
C MET A 711 -14.65 27.82 -33.61
N LEU A 712 -15.06 26.82 -34.39
CA LEU A 712 -15.73 25.62 -33.88
C LEU A 712 -14.80 24.75 -33.03
N LEU A 713 -13.52 24.65 -33.39
CA LEU A 713 -12.48 24.05 -32.55
C LEU A 713 -12.32 24.76 -31.20
N ARG A 714 -12.44 26.10 -31.19
CA ARG A 714 -12.28 26.95 -30.01
C ARG A 714 -13.50 26.96 -29.09
N ASP A 715 -14.68 27.20 -29.66
CA ASP A 715 -15.89 27.49 -28.90
C ASP A 715 -16.79 26.27 -28.75
N GLY A 716 -16.70 25.31 -29.68
CA GLY A 716 -17.45 24.07 -29.63
C GLY A 716 -16.92 23.07 -28.61
N CYS A 717 -15.62 23.13 -28.26
CA CYS A 717 -14.91 22.25 -27.30
C CYS A 717 -15.49 20.82 -27.21
N ALA A 718 -15.83 20.24 -28.36
CA ALA A 718 -16.65 19.05 -28.34
C ALA A 718 -15.76 17.83 -28.05
N PRO A 719 -16.27 16.86 -27.29
CA PRO A 719 -15.81 15.47 -27.18
C PRO A 719 -15.15 14.75 -28.40
N LEU A 720 -15.30 15.26 -29.61
CA LEU A 720 -15.59 14.46 -30.81
C LEU A 720 -14.64 14.75 -31.99
N LEU A 721 -13.36 15.03 -31.74
CA LEU A 721 -12.40 15.16 -32.84
C LEU A 721 -11.94 13.78 -33.29
N ASN A 722 -12.71 13.17 -34.18
CA ASN A 722 -12.31 11.95 -34.89
C ASN A 722 -10.98 12.17 -35.65
N ARG A 723 -10.32 11.08 -36.02
CA ARG A 723 -9.01 11.11 -36.70
C ARG A 723 -8.99 11.97 -37.97
N GLU A 724 -10.10 11.99 -38.72
CA GLU A 724 -10.18 12.73 -39.99
C GLU A 724 -10.22 14.24 -39.77
N PHE A 725 -10.98 14.70 -38.78
CA PHE A 725 -11.04 16.11 -38.45
C PHE A 725 -9.70 16.64 -37.91
N ARG A 726 -8.99 15.87 -37.07
CA ARG A 726 -7.62 16.22 -36.64
C ARG A 726 -6.66 16.32 -37.81
N ARG A 727 -6.80 15.44 -38.79
CA ARG A 727 -6.02 15.50 -40.03
C ARG A 727 -6.35 16.79 -40.79
N CYS A 728 -7.62 17.15 -40.95
CA CYS A 728 -8.02 18.41 -41.59
C CYS A 728 -7.50 19.64 -40.83
N ALA A 729 -7.62 19.68 -39.50
CA ALA A 729 -7.08 20.75 -38.67
C ALA A 729 -5.55 20.87 -38.77
N ARG A 730 -4.84 19.74 -38.88
CA ARG A 730 -3.39 19.72 -39.11
C ARG A 730 -3.01 20.24 -40.48
N ASN A 731 -3.66 19.75 -41.53
CA ASN A 731 -3.44 20.25 -42.89
C ASN A 731 -3.66 21.76 -42.95
N LEU A 732 -4.65 22.27 -42.23
CA LEU A 732 -4.95 23.69 -42.16
C LEU A 732 -3.92 24.49 -41.34
N LEU A 733 -3.36 23.91 -40.27
CA LEU A 733 -2.21 24.46 -39.57
C LEU A 733 -0.96 24.50 -40.47
N ASP A 734 -0.76 23.49 -41.31
CA ASP A 734 0.35 23.42 -42.28
C ASP A 734 0.17 24.42 -43.43
N ASP A 735 -1.04 24.55 -43.99
CA ASP A 735 -1.32 25.39 -45.15
C ASP A 735 -1.50 26.87 -44.77
N HIS A 736 -2.04 27.17 -43.58
CA HIS A 736 -2.40 28.51 -43.13
C HIS A 736 -2.02 28.78 -41.65
N PRO A 737 -0.74 28.66 -41.27
CA PRO A 737 -0.29 28.64 -39.87
C PRO A 737 -0.63 29.91 -39.08
N ALA A 738 -0.47 31.10 -39.65
CA ALA A 738 -0.77 32.32 -38.91
C ALA A 738 -2.27 32.48 -38.68
N ALA A 739 -3.11 32.29 -39.70
CA ALA A 739 -4.56 32.36 -39.53
C ALA A 739 -5.04 31.31 -38.50
N ALA A 740 -4.50 30.09 -38.56
CA ALA A 740 -4.80 29.03 -37.62
C ALA A 740 -4.45 29.39 -36.17
N LEU A 741 -3.24 29.88 -35.93
CA LEU A 741 -2.78 30.28 -34.58
C LEU A 741 -3.52 31.53 -34.08
N TRP A 742 -3.77 32.51 -34.95
CA TRP A 742 -4.52 33.70 -34.59
C TRP A 742 -5.94 33.36 -34.12
N TRP A 743 -6.60 32.41 -34.77
CA TRP A 743 -7.92 31.95 -34.34
C TRP A 743 -7.90 31.03 -33.12
N LEU A 744 -6.96 30.07 -33.04
CA LEU A 744 -6.77 29.16 -31.89
C LEU A 744 -6.53 29.94 -30.59
N PHE A 745 -5.87 31.09 -30.66
CA PHE A 745 -5.61 31.95 -29.50
C PHE A 745 -6.66 33.06 -29.31
N GLY A 746 -7.72 33.09 -30.12
CA GLY A 746 -8.83 34.05 -29.99
C GLY A 746 -8.44 35.50 -30.32
N LEU A 747 -7.55 35.69 -31.30
CA LEU A 747 -6.90 36.97 -31.60
C LEU A 747 -7.63 37.84 -32.62
N THR A 748 -8.68 37.32 -33.28
CA THR A 748 -9.48 38.03 -34.29
C THR A 748 -10.78 38.61 -33.72
N GLU A 749 -11.20 39.76 -34.24
CA GLU A 749 -12.51 40.41 -33.96
C GLU A 749 -13.66 39.64 -34.65
N GLY A 750 -13.94 38.42 -34.21
CA GLY A 750 -15.13 37.66 -34.59
C GLY A 750 -16.16 37.67 -33.47
N GLN A 751 -17.47 37.65 -33.80
CA GLN A 751 -18.53 37.42 -32.81
C GLN A 751 -18.29 36.09 -32.12
N ALA A 752 -17.86 36.12 -30.85
CA ALA A 752 -17.76 34.91 -30.04
C ALA A 752 -19.15 34.29 -29.87
N LEU A 753 -19.21 32.96 -29.89
CA LEU A 753 -20.42 32.27 -29.49
C LEU A 753 -20.73 32.62 -28.03
N ASP A 754 -21.99 32.93 -27.70
CA ASP A 754 -22.44 33.17 -26.31
C ASP A 754 -22.58 31.84 -25.54
N ILE A 755 -21.58 30.97 -25.71
CA ILE A 755 -21.45 29.63 -25.15
C ILE A 755 -20.17 29.67 -24.32
N HIS A 756 -20.22 29.24 -23.06
CA HIS A 756 -18.97 29.07 -22.31
C HIS A 756 -18.28 27.82 -22.85
N PRO A 757 -17.00 27.89 -23.27
CA PRO A 757 -16.28 26.67 -23.61
C PRO A 757 -16.30 25.76 -22.37
N PRO A 758 -16.80 24.51 -22.44
CA PRO A 758 -16.74 23.56 -21.33
C PRO A 758 -15.28 23.46 -20.89
N ASP A 759 -15.05 23.73 -19.60
CA ASP A 759 -13.76 23.78 -18.88
C ASP A 759 -12.56 24.25 -19.72
N ALA A 760 -11.98 25.42 -19.39
CA ALA A 760 -10.84 25.99 -20.13
C ALA A 760 -9.67 25.00 -20.35
N ASP A 761 -9.58 23.96 -19.52
CA ASP A 761 -8.62 22.87 -19.58
C ASP A 761 -8.82 21.90 -20.77
N GLY A 762 -10.05 21.66 -21.24
CA GLY A 762 -10.34 20.73 -22.35
C GLY A 762 -9.90 21.25 -23.71
N PHE A 763 -10.26 22.50 -24.04
CA PHE A 763 -9.73 23.20 -25.22
C PHE A 763 -8.20 23.31 -25.16
N ALA A 764 -7.68 23.66 -23.98
CA ALA A 764 -6.26 23.82 -23.79
C ALA A 764 -5.50 22.52 -24.10
N HIS A 765 -6.10 21.37 -23.83
CA HIS A 765 -5.52 20.06 -24.09
C HIS A 765 -5.57 19.67 -25.58
N VAL A 766 -6.70 19.89 -26.25
CA VAL A 766 -6.85 19.65 -27.70
C VAL A 766 -5.87 20.49 -28.50
N ALA A 767 -5.83 21.80 -28.24
CA ALA A 767 -4.90 22.70 -28.91
C ALA A 767 -3.44 22.34 -28.60
N ARG A 768 -3.13 21.89 -27.38
CA ARG A 768 -1.78 21.39 -27.03
C ARG A 768 -1.40 20.15 -27.83
N ASN A 769 -2.28 19.16 -27.99
CA ASN A 769 -1.98 17.95 -28.76
C ASN A 769 -1.85 18.23 -30.26
N LEU A 770 -2.76 19.02 -30.83
CA LEU A 770 -2.66 19.46 -32.23
C LEU A 770 -1.30 20.15 -32.48
N LEU A 771 -0.88 21.05 -31.60
CA LEU A 771 0.36 21.81 -31.76
C LEU A 771 1.63 21.07 -31.33
N LEU A 772 1.55 20.03 -30.47
CA LEU A 772 2.71 19.23 -30.04
C LEU A 772 3.16 18.25 -31.12
N GLU A 773 2.22 17.68 -31.86
CA GLU A 773 2.51 16.82 -33.01
C GLU A 773 2.80 17.62 -34.28
N TRP A 774 2.36 18.89 -34.33
CA TRP A 774 2.61 19.77 -35.44
C TRP A 774 4.10 20.14 -35.56
N SER A 775 4.67 19.87 -36.73
CA SER A 775 6.05 20.21 -37.07
C SER A 775 6.03 21.14 -38.29
N PRO A 776 5.97 22.47 -38.08
CA PRO A 776 5.82 23.41 -39.19
C PRO A 776 6.99 23.27 -40.16
N ASP A 777 6.68 23.27 -41.46
CA ASP A 777 7.68 23.34 -42.52
C ASP A 777 8.40 24.71 -42.51
N ILE A 778 9.45 24.83 -43.34
CA ILE A 778 10.26 26.05 -43.38
C ILE A 778 9.42 27.28 -43.78
N ARG A 779 8.49 27.12 -44.73
CA ARG A 779 7.63 28.22 -45.21
C ARG A 779 6.70 28.73 -44.12
N SER A 780 6.14 27.83 -43.33
CA SER A 780 5.30 28.15 -42.18
C SER A 780 6.07 28.91 -41.12
N ARG A 781 7.33 28.52 -40.85
CA ARG A 781 8.22 29.21 -39.91
C ARG A 781 8.56 30.63 -40.38
N ASP A 782 8.93 30.79 -41.64
CA ASP A 782 9.30 32.09 -42.22
C ASP A 782 8.12 33.07 -42.22
N PHE A 783 6.93 32.59 -42.56
CA PHE A 783 5.71 33.40 -42.55
C PHE A 783 5.30 33.84 -41.13
N MET A 784 5.46 32.96 -40.14
CA MET A 784 5.21 33.31 -38.74
C MET A 784 6.24 34.31 -38.22
N ALA A 785 7.52 34.17 -38.56
CA ALA A 785 8.55 35.14 -38.21
C ALA A 785 8.21 36.53 -38.79
N ALA A 786 7.79 36.59 -40.05
CA ALA A 786 7.37 37.84 -40.69
C ALA A 786 6.10 38.47 -40.04
N SER A 787 5.15 37.64 -39.60
CA SER A 787 3.92 38.09 -38.94
C SER A 787 4.20 38.59 -37.51
N LEU A 788 5.14 37.96 -36.80
CA LEU A 788 5.62 38.41 -35.50
C LEU A 788 6.34 39.76 -35.64
N ASP A 789 7.17 39.95 -36.67
CA ASP A 789 7.89 41.20 -36.92
C ASP A 789 6.97 42.39 -37.20
N GLN A 790 5.75 42.14 -37.69
CA GLN A 790 4.74 43.15 -37.98
C GLN A 790 3.72 43.34 -36.84
N GLY A 791 3.82 42.56 -35.75
CA GLY A 791 2.87 42.56 -34.65
C GLY A 791 2.82 43.87 -33.86
N THR A 792 1.61 44.34 -33.53
CA THR A 792 1.42 45.50 -32.64
C THR A 792 1.57 45.08 -31.16
N GLY A 793 1.66 46.04 -30.24
CA GLY A 793 1.75 45.74 -28.80
C GLY A 793 0.64 44.81 -28.30
N GLU A 794 -0.56 44.93 -28.86
CA GLU A 794 -1.71 44.07 -28.55
C GLU A 794 -1.51 42.63 -29.05
N THR A 795 -0.92 42.45 -30.24
CA THR A 795 -0.53 41.14 -30.78
C THR A 795 0.40 40.41 -29.80
N TRP A 796 1.39 41.13 -29.27
CA TRP A 796 2.36 40.56 -28.33
C TRP A 796 1.77 40.24 -26.97
N ASP A 797 0.86 41.06 -26.44
CA ASP A 797 0.17 40.79 -25.17
C ASP A 797 -0.72 39.57 -25.25
N LYS A 798 -1.42 39.39 -26.38
CA LYS A 798 -2.27 38.23 -26.59
C LYS A 798 -1.45 36.96 -26.87
N LEU A 799 -0.30 37.05 -27.56
CA LEU A 799 0.67 35.95 -27.70
C LEU A 799 1.31 35.56 -26.35
N ALA A 800 1.58 36.53 -25.47
CA ALA A 800 2.05 36.25 -24.12
C ALA A 800 0.98 35.52 -23.29
N LEU A 801 -0.28 35.94 -23.39
CA LEU A 801 -1.41 35.27 -22.75
C LEU A 801 -1.57 33.83 -23.28
N ALA A 802 -1.41 33.64 -24.59
CA ALA A 802 -1.38 32.32 -25.22
C ALA A 802 -0.18 31.48 -24.75
N ALA A 803 1.01 32.06 -24.60
CA ALA A 803 2.19 31.37 -24.08
C ALA A 803 2.01 30.91 -22.63
N MET A 804 1.28 31.68 -21.81
CA MET A 804 0.92 31.27 -20.45
C MET A 804 -0.07 30.09 -20.44
N ARG A 805 -1.01 30.05 -21.41
CA ARG A 805 -1.97 28.93 -21.56
C ARG A 805 -1.37 27.70 -22.26
N PHE A 806 -0.41 27.89 -23.16
CA PHE A 806 0.15 26.87 -24.07
C PHE A 806 1.70 26.93 -24.12
N PRO A 807 2.39 26.72 -22.99
CA PRO A 807 3.82 27.02 -22.88
C PRO A 807 4.70 26.20 -23.84
N LEU A 808 4.51 24.87 -23.92
CA LEU A 808 5.36 24.03 -24.76
C LEU A 808 5.22 24.30 -26.27
N PRO A 809 3.98 24.32 -26.83
CA PRO A 809 3.77 24.68 -28.22
C PRO A 809 4.34 26.05 -28.59
N VAL A 810 4.08 27.06 -27.76
CA VAL A 810 4.56 28.42 -28.02
C VAL A 810 6.08 28.49 -27.88
N ALA A 811 6.72 27.75 -26.96
CA ALA A 811 8.19 27.66 -26.94
C ALA A 811 8.79 27.03 -28.18
N ARG A 812 8.17 25.97 -28.74
CA ARG A 812 8.65 25.38 -29.99
C ARG A 812 8.50 26.38 -31.14
N LEU A 813 7.37 27.08 -31.20
CA LEU A 813 7.10 28.15 -32.14
C LEU A 813 8.17 29.25 -32.05
N VAL A 814 8.42 29.75 -30.83
CA VAL A 814 9.36 30.83 -30.52
C VAL A 814 10.81 30.41 -30.78
N ARG A 815 11.17 29.15 -30.54
CA ARG A 815 12.50 28.60 -30.91
C ARG A 815 12.66 28.47 -32.42
N SER A 816 11.58 28.19 -33.15
CA SER A 816 11.62 28.04 -34.60
C SER A 816 11.67 29.37 -35.36
N ALA A 817 11.34 30.48 -34.70
CA ALA A 817 11.51 31.82 -35.25
C ALA A 817 12.97 32.28 -35.10
N ASP A 818 13.68 32.42 -36.22
CA ASP A 818 15.09 32.85 -36.24
C ASP A 818 15.33 34.28 -35.73
N ASN A 819 14.28 35.03 -35.39
CA ASN A 819 14.39 36.41 -34.90
C ASN A 819 14.54 36.50 -33.36
N ALA A 820 15.72 36.93 -32.91
CA ALA A 820 16.03 37.14 -31.49
C ALA A 820 15.20 38.26 -30.82
N ALA A 821 14.75 39.27 -31.57
CA ALA A 821 13.95 40.38 -31.04
C ALA A 821 12.53 39.92 -30.67
N ALA A 822 11.91 39.11 -31.52
CA ALA A 822 10.61 38.49 -31.25
C ALA A 822 10.65 37.58 -30.02
N ARG A 823 11.70 36.76 -29.91
CA ARG A 823 11.98 35.90 -28.76
C ARG A 823 12.09 36.70 -27.45
N SER A 824 12.80 37.81 -27.49
CA SER A 824 13.00 38.71 -26.36
C SER A 824 11.70 39.39 -25.90
N GLU A 825 10.88 39.88 -26.82
CA GLU A 825 9.66 40.63 -26.48
C GLU A 825 8.56 39.73 -25.91
N ILE A 826 8.41 38.49 -26.42
CA ILE A 826 7.51 37.48 -25.83
C ILE A 826 7.95 37.12 -24.41
N ALA A 827 9.25 36.83 -24.21
CA ALA A 827 9.77 36.48 -22.89
C ALA A 827 9.55 37.60 -21.86
N LYS A 828 9.76 38.86 -22.27
CA LYS A 828 9.53 40.05 -21.44
C LYS A 828 8.07 40.16 -21.00
N ARG A 829 7.12 39.98 -21.91
CA ARG A 829 5.68 40.14 -21.63
C ARG A 829 5.10 38.96 -20.84
N VAL A 830 5.55 37.73 -21.10
CA VAL A 830 5.20 36.55 -20.30
C VAL A 830 5.73 36.70 -18.87
N GLY A 831 6.97 37.15 -18.71
CA GLY A 831 7.56 37.42 -17.40
C GLY A 831 6.81 38.52 -16.63
N TRP A 832 6.42 39.60 -17.31
CA TRP A 832 5.65 40.69 -16.72
C TRP A 832 4.25 40.26 -16.29
N GLN A 833 3.51 39.51 -17.12
CA GLN A 833 2.17 39.05 -16.79
C GLN A 833 2.17 38.01 -15.66
N ALA A 834 3.15 37.10 -15.62
CA ALA A 834 3.31 36.14 -14.53
C ALA A 834 3.58 36.84 -13.18
N VAL A 835 4.40 37.89 -13.19
CA VAL A 835 4.70 38.69 -11.99
C VAL A 835 3.48 39.54 -11.57
N ALA A 836 2.75 40.12 -12.52
CA ALA A 836 1.57 40.94 -12.24
C ALA A 836 0.38 40.12 -11.71
N GLY A 837 0.26 38.84 -12.07
CA GLY A 837 -0.78 37.93 -11.59
C GLY A 837 -0.53 37.30 -10.21
N GLY A 838 0.64 37.50 -9.60
CA GLY A 838 1.00 36.91 -8.30
C GLY A 838 1.23 35.38 -8.32
N GLU A 839 1.32 34.77 -9.50
CA GLU A 839 1.60 33.34 -9.65
C GLU A 839 3.10 33.11 -9.82
N THR A 840 3.67 32.21 -9.01
CA THR A 840 5.09 31.87 -9.10
C THR A 840 5.33 30.97 -10.33
N LEU A 841 6.45 31.12 -11.04
CA LEU A 841 6.88 30.20 -12.12
C LEU A 841 6.81 28.71 -11.72
N GLU A 842 6.95 28.43 -10.41
CA GLU A 842 6.79 27.10 -9.81
C GLU A 842 5.34 26.58 -9.80
N PHE A 843 4.35 27.47 -9.67
CA PHE A 843 2.92 27.14 -9.78
C PHE A 843 2.57 26.75 -11.23
N MET A 844 3.07 27.51 -12.21
CA MET A 844 2.92 27.19 -13.63
C MET A 844 3.58 25.85 -13.99
N GLY A 845 4.78 25.57 -13.47
CA GLY A 845 5.45 24.27 -13.69
C GLY A 845 4.70 23.06 -13.13
N ARG A 846 4.01 23.21 -11.99
CA ARG A 846 3.27 22.11 -11.33
C ARG A 846 1.88 21.86 -11.90
N GLN A 847 1.16 22.90 -12.32
CA GLN A 847 -0.17 22.76 -12.92
C GLN A 847 -0.10 22.29 -14.38
N LEU A 848 0.94 22.70 -15.12
CA LEU A 848 0.96 22.52 -16.59
C LEU A 848 1.73 21.28 -17.06
N GLY A 849 2.34 20.50 -16.16
CA GLY A 849 3.10 19.28 -16.50
C GLY A 849 4.34 19.56 -17.37
N VAL A 850 4.95 20.73 -17.18
CA VAL A 850 5.92 21.25 -18.14
C VAL A 850 7.32 20.68 -17.91
N HIS A 851 7.91 20.18 -18.99
CA HIS A 851 9.23 19.55 -19.05
C HIS A 851 10.34 20.47 -18.49
N PRO A 852 11.31 19.97 -17.70
CA PRO A 852 12.43 20.75 -17.16
C PRO A 852 13.18 21.57 -18.22
N ASN A 853 13.33 21.02 -19.44
CA ASN A 853 13.91 21.71 -20.59
C ASN A 853 13.17 23.00 -21.02
N PHE A 854 11.89 23.17 -20.72
CA PHE A 854 11.18 24.42 -20.99
C PHE A 854 11.49 25.49 -19.93
N LEU A 855 11.57 25.10 -18.65
CA LEU A 855 12.05 25.99 -17.59
C LEU A 855 13.51 26.38 -17.81
N ALA A 856 14.33 25.45 -18.30
CA ALA A 856 15.69 25.72 -18.74
C ALA A 856 15.73 26.71 -19.90
N THR A 857 14.86 26.57 -20.90
CA THR A 857 14.80 27.50 -22.04
C THR A 857 14.24 28.88 -21.68
N LEU A 858 13.24 28.97 -20.79
CA LEU A 858 12.83 30.27 -20.24
C LEU A 858 13.97 30.92 -19.45
N GLY A 859 14.76 30.11 -18.73
CA GLY A 859 15.99 30.55 -18.06
C GLY A 859 17.05 31.03 -19.05
N ASP A 860 17.31 30.27 -20.11
CA ASP A 860 18.28 30.61 -21.16
C ASP A 860 17.88 31.89 -21.90
N LEU A 861 16.60 32.05 -22.28
CA LEU A 861 16.09 33.27 -22.89
C LEU A 861 16.15 34.49 -21.94
N ALA A 862 15.89 34.29 -20.65
CA ALA A 862 16.02 35.35 -19.65
C ALA A 862 17.49 35.75 -19.43
N CYS A 863 18.41 34.78 -19.47
CA CYS A 863 19.86 35.01 -19.40
C CYS A 863 20.39 35.74 -20.64
N ASP A 864 20.00 35.32 -21.85
CA ASP A 864 20.40 35.98 -23.10
C ASP A 864 19.90 37.44 -23.15
N TYR A 865 18.72 37.72 -22.60
CA TYR A 865 18.19 39.07 -22.46
C TYR A 865 18.99 39.94 -21.47
N ALA A 866 19.34 39.38 -20.31
CA ALA A 866 20.14 40.07 -19.29
C ALA A 866 21.55 40.41 -19.82
N LEU A 867 22.13 39.50 -20.61
CA LEU A 867 23.43 39.68 -21.25
C LEU A 867 23.40 40.69 -22.41
N GLY A 868 22.31 40.72 -23.20
CA GLY A 868 22.19 41.60 -24.36
C GLY A 868 21.83 43.07 -24.04
N THR A 869 21.22 43.35 -22.89
CA THR A 869 20.73 44.70 -22.55
C THR A 869 21.62 45.47 -21.57
N GLY A 870 22.67 44.85 -21.02
CA GLY A 870 23.58 45.47 -20.06
C GLY A 870 22.92 45.91 -18.75
N THR A 871 21.67 45.51 -18.49
CA THR A 871 20.94 45.81 -17.26
C THR A 871 20.95 44.59 -16.34
N LEU A 872 21.98 44.52 -15.49
CA LEU A 872 21.96 43.66 -14.31
C LEU A 872 20.85 44.16 -13.39
N PHE A 873 19.68 43.52 -13.48
CA PHE A 873 18.61 43.69 -12.50
C PHE A 873 19.17 43.43 -11.10
N SER A 874 18.89 44.31 -10.15
CA SER A 874 19.19 44.14 -8.73
C SER A 874 18.29 43.09 -8.06
N VAL A 875 18.09 41.95 -8.72
CA VAL A 875 17.55 40.76 -8.10
C VAL A 875 18.76 39.99 -7.59
N GLN A 876 18.97 40.01 -6.27
CA GLN A 876 20.04 39.23 -5.64
C GLN A 876 20.02 37.81 -6.21
N GLU A 877 21.19 37.32 -6.62
CA GLU A 877 21.44 36.01 -7.23
C GLU A 877 20.74 34.86 -6.47
N GLU A 878 20.58 35.03 -5.15
CA GLU A 878 19.82 34.15 -4.27
C GLU A 878 18.32 34.05 -4.58
N ASN A 879 17.66 35.13 -5.01
CA ASN A 879 16.22 35.13 -5.25
C ASN A 879 15.85 34.40 -6.56
N LEU A 880 16.69 34.49 -7.60
CA LEU A 880 16.54 33.74 -8.85
C LEU A 880 16.81 32.24 -8.64
N LEU A 881 17.88 31.91 -7.92
CA LEU A 881 18.23 30.52 -7.60
C LEU A 881 17.28 29.85 -6.60
N THR A 882 16.69 30.62 -5.68
CA THR A 882 15.69 30.14 -4.73
C THR A 882 14.32 29.95 -5.40
N ALA A 883 13.97 30.77 -6.38
CA ALA A 883 12.73 30.64 -7.15
C ALA A 883 12.71 29.41 -8.08
N MET A 884 13.87 28.93 -8.54
CA MET A 884 13.96 27.84 -9.53
C MET A 884 14.16 26.43 -8.95
N ASN A 885 14.47 26.30 -7.65
CA ASN A 885 14.66 25.04 -6.91
C ASN A 885 15.33 23.88 -7.71
N LEU A 886 16.40 24.19 -8.43
CA LEU A 886 17.15 23.26 -9.28
C LEU A 886 17.94 22.23 -8.45
N SER A 887 18.17 21.04 -9.01
CA SER A 887 18.99 19.99 -8.37
C SER A 887 20.42 20.47 -8.12
N ALA A 888 21.10 19.92 -7.11
CA ALA A 888 22.45 20.33 -6.73
C ALA A 888 23.51 20.10 -7.83
N GLU A 889 23.27 19.16 -8.75
CA GLU A 889 24.08 18.98 -9.96
C GLU A 889 23.86 20.10 -10.98
N TYR A 890 22.61 20.50 -11.18
CA TYR A 890 22.28 21.55 -12.14
C TYR A 890 22.72 22.94 -11.67
N ARG A 891 22.69 23.22 -10.35
CA ARG A 891 23.29 24.43 -9.77
C ARG A 891 24.79 24.51 -10.03
N ARG A 892 25.49 23.37 -9.95
CA ARG A 892 26.93 23.29 -10.26
C ARG A 892 27.22 23.50 -11.74
N TRP A 893 26.37 22.96 -12.62
CA TRP A 893 26.46 23.20 -14.06
C TRP A 893 26.23 24.68 -14.42
N LEU A 894 25.22 25.34 -13.82
CA LEU A 894 24.90 26.75 -14.04
C LEU A 894 26.01 27.69 -13.54
N ALA A 895 26.52 27.43 -12.32
CA ALA A 895 27.65 28.19 -11.76
C ALA A 895 28.93 28.02 -12.60
N GLY A 896 29.12 26.84 -13.19
CA GLY A 896 30.24 26.58 -14.11
C GLY A 896 30.21 27.42 -15.38
N ARG A 897 29.03 27.72 -15.94
CA ARG A 897 28.91 28.58 -17.13
C ARG A 897 29.01 30.08 -16.82
N LEU A 898 28.40 30.53 -15.73
CA LEU A 898 28.44 31.94 -15.31
C LEU A 898 29.85 32.42 -14.95
N LEU A 899 30.71 31.53 -14.46
CA LEU A 899 32.10 31.84 -14.11
C LEU A 899 33.09 31.77 -15.28
N THR A 900 32.68 31.27 -16.45
CA THR A 900 33.56 31.10 -17.62
C THR A 900 33.34 32.12 -18.75
N GLY A 901 32.37 33.03 -18.61
CA GLY A 901 32.13 34.09 -19.59
C GLY A 901 32.84 35.38 -19.23
N THR A 902 33.97 35.67 -19.89
CA THR A 902 34.50 37.03 -20.07
C THR A 902 33.73 37.79 -21.14
#